data_AF-A0A9N9C494-F1
#
_entry.id   AF-A0A9N9C494-F1
#
_cell.length_a   1.000
_cell.length_b   1.000
_cell.length_c   1.000
_cell.angle_alpha   90.00
_cell.angle_beta   90.00
_cell.angle_gamma   90.00
#
_symmetry.space_group_name_H-M   'P 1'
#
loop_
_entity.id
_entity.type
_entity.pdbx_description
1 polymer ?
#
loop_
_entity_poly.entity_id
_entity_poly.type
_entity_poly.pdbx_seq_one_letter_code
_entity_poly.pdbx_strand_id
1 'polypeptide(L)'
;MSTSPAKNITTSCIVCNASTTKRCARCNKVYYCNAEHQKLDWKSHKMVCTPKKTSEKDNNAMIIHGQRQTEEESFADLDILANLMKLVDPEGPFSNASSTTSYATEYKNYYPTDSSGYNTLSISQKLGVRLAVHEKFLDKGDGSISMSDPVNIQKRWGLASFELTRFLSSHNLRKGSVYRDRVKKKCKGIDRVVQNFANEAKLNIIYAQGRNNFAIGFVDLSILLGATITSISVGSNKHKPQPKTNVRENNVEEGQITRLIGFDASEYAVAKTKVVVAMIANNAPTLSIVQVWYSTVWTKTTYDHFLQAVDAVMQLREANRRTDPAEKIPNPEPQDRVFKIVRYWSSVRKRDSRLRVTTAHENWMKHCPPTSSPYMAVENLSEERDRVELARHIMTGEFPLLSGFDNNAAKKGLSKTADNKKKKMTDHMKRFAFNDNELLGSVTMFACLDGYEPHKDTEMALRGIPMVHVLAKYDCNTTSLLDAVYSYLEGQINRVKQWLGCESDVNGNNDGGDNSTSAVKTPKIILKIFLYKADLIEADCDWLSSYVKKELKPCTVLWSNHVCDYRSKDDFHRIARSLSGPQTRHFMYTMNWMRDIMGAMILDVKDGNERVKILENAKELIKSIGPIIDKSGYFIYQNRMDHPYNVGGYLLAHETKDYWVTYFFENEKTNNVLDFISPFICTAQSSLTLHLIWSYNKNFQPTTTGLYLPNFYKKSDL
;
A
#
# COMPACT_ATOMS: atom_id res chain seq x y z
N MET A 1 -48.22 2.08 -33.69
CA MET A 1 -47.81 2.68 -34.98
C MET A 1 -47.07 3.96 -34.61
N SER A 2 -45.76 4.15 -34.79
CA SER A 2 -44.89 3.74 -35.89
C SER A 2 -43.45 3.61 -35.39
N THR A 3 -42.79 2.48 -35.67
CA THR A 3 -41.34 2.30 -35.48
C THR A 3 -40.62 2.70 -36.76
N SER A 4 -39.73 3.69 -36.69
CA SER A 4 -38.78 4.01 -37.77
C SER A 4 -37.79 2.86 -38.00
N PRO A 5 -37.34 2.62 -39.25
CA PRO A 5 -36.60 1.42 -39.61
C PRO A 5 -35.11 1.54 -39.28
N ALA A 6 -34.54 0.46 -38.72
CA ALA A 6 -33.10 0.30 -38.60
C ALA A 6 -32.47 0.15 -39.99
N LYS A 7 -31.48 0.98 -40.30
CA LYS A 7 -30.64 0.87 -41.51
C LYS A 7 -29.91 -0.49 -41.50
N ASN A 8 -30.31 -1.40 -42.40
CA ASN A 8 -29.56 -2.62 -42.70
C ASN A 8 -28.28 -2.23 -43.46
N ILE A 9 -27.13 -2.20 -42.78
CA ILE A 9 -25.82 -2.13 -43.42
C ILE A 9 -25.56 -3.49 -44.05
N THR A 10 -25.79 -3.62 -45.36
CA THR A 10 -25.48 -4.82 -46.13
C THR A 10 -23.96 -4.95 -46.29
N THR A 11 -23.36 -5.90 -45.57
CA THR A 11 -21.94 -6.26 -45.71
C THR A 11 -21.78 -7.43 -46.68
N SER A 12 -20.81 -7.36 -47.60
CA SER A 12 -20.55 -8.35 -48.64
C SER A 12 -19.38 -9.28 -48.28
N CYS A 13 -19.41 -10.50 -48.82
CA CYS A 13 -18.32 -11.47 -48.66
C CYS A 13 -17.06 -10.98 -49.37
N ILE A 14 -15.91 -11.01 -48.70
CA ILE A 14 -14.64 -10.49 -49.26
C ILE A 14 -14.15 -11.26 -50.50
N VAL A 15 -14.61 -12.50 -50.71
CA VAL A 15 -14.17 -13.37 -51.81
C VAL A 15 -15.09 -13.27 -53.04
N CYS A 16 -16.42 -13.24 -52.83
CA CYS A 16 -17.39 -13.30 -53.93
C CYS A 16 -18.39 -12.14 -53.98
N ASN A 17 -18.29 -11.19 -53.06
CA ASN A 17 -19.19 -10.05 -52.88
C ASN A 17 -20.68 -10.39 -52.63
N ALA A 18 -21.04 -11.66 -52.42
CA ALA A 18 -22.40 -12.03 -52.01
C ALA A 18 -22.76 -11.43 -50.64
N SER A 19 -24.00 -10.99 -50.46
CA SER A 19 -24.49 -10.46 -49.19
C SER A 19 -24.40 -11.52 -48.08
N THR A 20 -23.82 -11.16 -46.94
CA THR A 20 -23.67 -12.08 -45.80
C THR A 20 -23.65 -11.33 -44.47
N THR A 21 -24.11 -12.01 -43.42
CA THR A 21 -24.02 -11.56 -42.03
C THR A 21 -22.94 -12.30 -41.24
N LYS A 22 -22.34 -13.35 -41.83
CA LYS A 22 -21.33 -14.18 -41.16
C LYS A 22 -19.96 -13.50 -41.26
N ARG A 23 -19.27 -13.42 -40.13
CA ARG A 23 -17.98 -12.74 -39.95
C ARG A 23 -16.93 -13.66 -39.36
N CYS A 24 -15.66 -13.32 -39.54
CA CYS A 24 -14.55 -14.03 -38.92
C CYS A 24 -14.75 -14.10 -37.39
N ALA A 25 -14.84 -15.31 -36.83
CA ALA A 25 -15.11 -15.48 -35.39
C ALA A 25 -14.03 -14.87 -34.49
N ARG A 26 -12.81 -14.70 -34.99
CA ARG A 26 -11.68 -14.16 -34.24
C ARG A 26 -11.67 -12.62 -34.21
N CYS A 27 -11.71 -11.96 -35.37
CA CYS A 27 -11.60 -10.50 -35.45
C CYS A 27 -12.94 -9.76 -35.63
N ASN A 28 -13.97 -10.45 -36.12
CA ASN A 28 -15.27 -9.89 -36.51
C ASN A 28 -15.21 -8.75 -37.55
N LYS A 29 -14.07 -8.53 -38.23
CA LYS A 29 -13.85 -7.42 -39.17
C LYS A 29 -14.14 -7.76 -40.63
N VAL A 30 -14.03 -9.04 -41.01
CA VAL A 30 -14.19 -9.51 -42.40
C VAL A 30 -15.36 -10.49 -42.49
N TYR A 31 -16.08 -10.46 -43.61
CA TYR A 31 -17.30 -11.20 -43.84
C TYR A 31 -17.12 -12.31 -44.90
N TYR A 32 -17.75 -13.46 -44.67
CA TYR A 32 -17.70 -14.62 -45.57
C TYR A 32 -19.10 -15.19 -45.75
N CYS A 33 -19.48 -15.62 -46.96
CA CYS A 33 -20.77 -16.30 -47.14
C CYS A 33 -20.75 -17.76 -46.66
N ASN A 34 -19.57 -18.41 -46.67
CA ASN A 34 -19.35 -19.79 -46.26
C ASN A 34 -17.91 -20.01 -45.72
N ALA A 35 -17.67 -21.20 -45.17
CA ALA A 35 -16.36 -21.57 -44.60
C ALA A 35 -15.26 -21.75 -45.66
N GLU A 36 -15.63 -22.05 -46.91
CA GLU A 36 -14.66 -22.19 -48.01
C GLU A 36 -14.02 -20.85 -48.36
N HIS A 37 -14.81 -19.78 -48.46
CA HIS A 37 -14.32 -18.42 -48.68
C HIS A 37 -13.48 -17.91 -47.50
N GLN A 38 -13.79 -18.33 -46.28
CA GLN A 38 -12.91 -18.06 -45.14
C GLN A 38 -11.57 -18.78 -45.29
N LYS A 39 -11.54 -20.05 -45.72
CA LYS A 39 -10.29 -20.80 -45.93
C LYS A 39 -9.44 -20.24 -47.07
N LEU A 40 -10.08 -19.79 -48.15
CA LEU A 40 -9.43 -19.13 -49.29
C LEU A 40 -8.73 -17.85 -48.86
N ASP A 41 -9.41 -16.96 -48.13
CA ASP A 41 -8.82 -15.72 -47.62
C ASP A 41 -7.93 -15.95 -46.37
N TRP A 42 -7.98 -17.11 -45.70
CA TRP A 42 -7.26 -17.31 -44.45
C TRP A 42 -5.75 -17.13 -44.58
N LYS A 43 -5.16 -17.46 -45.74
CA LYS A 43 -3.72 -17.30 -45.99
C LYS A 43 -3.29 -15.83 -45.90
N SER A 44 -4.09 -14.90 -46.42
CA SER A 44 -3.89 -13.45 -46.33
C SER A 44 -4.40 -12.88 -45.01
N HIS A 45 -5.61 -13.26 -44.60
CA HIS A 45 -6.29 -12.71 -43.44
C HIS A 45 -5.60 -13.05 -42.11
N LYS A 46 -4.98 -14.23 -41.98
CA LYS A 46 -4.32 -14.65 -40.71
C LYS A 46 -3.25 -13.65 -40.25
N MET A 47 -2.54 -12.99 -41.17
CA MET A 47 -1.51 -12.00 -40.86
C MET A 47 -2.06 -10.72 -40.21
N VAL A 48 -3.34 -10.39 -40.48
CA VAL A 48 -4.00 -9.16 -40.00
C VAL A 48 -5.16 -9.43 -39.04
N CYS A 49 -5.48 -10.70 -38.79
CA CYS A 49 -6.60 -11.13 -37.97
C CYS A 49 -6.31 -10.98 -36.46
N THR A 50 -6.55 -9.78 -35.95
CA THR A 50 -6.44 -9.45 -34.51
C THR A 50 -7.75 -9.74 -33.77
N PRO A 51 -7.73 -10.39 -32.58
CA PRO A 51 -8.93 -10.62 -31.77
C PRO A 51 -9.67 -9.31 -31.51
N LYS A 52 -11.00 -9.33 -31.61
CA LYS A 52 -11.81 -8.17 -31.21
C LYS A 52 -11.60 -7.94 -29.72
N LYS A 53 -10.92 -6.85 -29.33
CA LYS A 53 -10.95 -6.36 -27.95
C LYS A 53 -12.42 -6.22 -27.56
N THR A 54 -12.84 -6.98 -26.54
CA THR A 54 -14.14 -6.79 -25.91
C THR A 54 -14.27 -5.31 -25.57
N SER A 55 -15.37 -4.72 -25.98
CA SER A 55 -15.69 -3.31 -25.85
C SER A 55 -15.39 -2.78 -24.43
N GLU A 56 -14.52 -1.78 -24.34
CA GLU A 56 -14.47 -0.57 -23.48
C GLU A 56 -15.31 -0.45 -22.19
N LYS A 57 -15.70 -1.54 -21.54
CA LYS A 57 -16.41 -1.53 -20.24
C LYS A 57 -15.61 -2.10 -19.08
N ASP A 58 -14.42 -2.64 -19.33
CA ASP A 58 -13.61 -3.29 -18.29
C ASP A 58 -12.28 -2.58 -17.96
N ASN A 59 -12.04 -1.37 -18.48
CA ASN A 59 -10.77 -0.64 -18.26
C ASN A 59 -10.78 0.39 -17.11
N ASN A 60 -11.83 0.44 -16.28
CA ASN A 60 -11.94 1.46 -15.22
C ASN A 60 -11.67 0.96 -13.79
N ALA A 61 -11.23 -0.28 -13.60
CA ALA A 61 -10.82 -0.81 -12.30
C ALA A 61 -9.33 -1.15 -12.28
N MET A 62 -8.47 -0.12 -12.38
CA MET A 62 -7.00 -0.29 -12.30
C MET A 62 -6.25 1.03 -12.03
N ILE A 63 -6.86 1.99 -11.36
CA ILE A 63 -6.27 3.32 -11.14
C ILE A 63 -5.92 3.43 -9.67
N ILE A 64 -4.74 2.92 -9.28
CA ILE A 64 -3.95 3.24 -8.06
C ILE A 64 -2.51 2.71 -8.19
N HIS A 65 -2.25 1.75 -9.08
CA HIS A 65 -0.95 1.10 -9.14
C HIS A 65 0.07 1.95 -9.92
N GLY A 66 1.25 2.12 -9.35
CA GLY A 66 2.44 2.45 -10.12
C GLY A 66 2.51 1.55 -11.35
N GLN A 67 2.71 2.15 -12.51
CA GLN A 67 3.15 1.50 -13.74
C GLN A 67 2.57 0.10 -13.99
N ARG A 68 1.29 -0.01 -14.36
CA ARG A 68 0.84 -1.21 -15.09
C ARG A 68 1.32 -1.08 -16.53
N GLN A 69 2.52 -1.57 -16.83
CA GLN A 69 2.86 -1.95 -18.20
C GLN A 69 1.91 -3.07 -18.61
N THR A 70 0.92 -2.75 -19.43
CA THR A 70 0.33 -3.72 -20.35
C THR A 70 1.26 -3.80 -21.56
N GLU A 71 2.44 -4.37 -21.37
CA GLU A 71 3.30 -4.84 -22.45
C GLU A 71 3.32 -6.36 -22.33
N GLU A 72 2.29 -7.02 -22.89
CA GLU A 72 2.45 -8.37 -23.42
C GLU A 72 3.40 -8.28 -24.64
N GLU A 73 4.65 -7.90 -24.40
CA GLU A 73 5.73 -8.02 -25.37
C GLU A 73 6.34 -9.40 -25.21
N SER A 74 6.69 -10.02 -26.34
CA SER A 74 7.05 -11.43 -26.33
C SER A 74 8.31 -11.66 -25.49
N PHE A 75 8.29 -12.68 -24.63
CA PHE A 75 9.44 -13.06 -23.80
C PHE A 75 10.71 -13.35 -24.61
N ALA A 76 10.59 -13.63 -25.91
CA ALA A 76 11.71 -13.83 -26.82
C ALA A 76 12.53 -12.55 -27.06
N ASP A 77 11.90 -11.37 -26.99
CA ASP A 77 12.57 -10.09 -27.20
C ASP A 77 13.47 -9.71 -26.02
N LEU A 78 13.16 -10.20 -24.81
CA LEU A 78 13.95 -9.96 -23.59
C LEU A 78 15.30 -10.69 -23.60
N ASP A 79 15.33 -11.92 -24.12
CA ASP A 79 16.57 -12.69 -24.25
C ASP A 79 17.51 -12.09 -25.31
N ILE A 80 16.94 -11.54 -26.39
CA ILE A 80 17.69 -10.81 -27.41
C ILE A 80 18.25 -9.50 -26.82
N LEU A 81 17.45 -8.73 -26.08
CA LEU A 81 17.88 -7.50 -25.41
C LEU A 81 19.02 -7.73 -24.40
N ALA A 82 18.89 -8.77 -23.56
CA ALA A 82 19.91 -9.12 -22.57
C ALA A 82 21.24 -9.53 -23.22
N ASN A 83 21.17 -10.23 -24.35
CA ASN A 83 22.37 -10.62 -25.12
C ASN A 83 22.99 -9.42 -25.87
N LEU A 84 22.18 -8.49 -26.40
CA LEU A 84 22.66 -7.25 -27.01
C LEU A 84 23.37 -6.34 -25.99
N MET A 85 22.92 -6.29 -24.72
CA MET A 85 23.62 -5.53 -23.68
C MET A 85 25.05 -5.99 -23.42
N LYS A 86 25.28 -7.31 -23.39
CA LYS A 86 26.62 -7.88 -23.20
C LYS A 86 27.60 -7.44 -24.28
N LEU A 87 27.09 -7.05 -25.45
CA LEU A 87 27.87 -6.55 -26.58
C LEU A 87 28.09 -5.02 -26.52
N VAL A 88 27.15 -4.26 -25.96
CA VAL A 88 27.17 -2.78 -25.96
C VAL A 88 27.92 -2.19 -24.76
N ASP A 89 27.95 -2.88 -23.63
CA ASP A 89 28.70 -2.45 -22.44
C ASP A 89 29.37 -3.66 -21.76
N PRO A 90 30.52 -4.12 -22.28
CA PRO A 90 31.22 -5.31 -21.81
C PRO A 90 31.95 -5.13 -20.46
N GLU A 91 32.00 -3.92 -19.88
CA GLU A 91 32.60 -3.68 -18.55
C GLU A 91 31.63 -3.04 -17.52
N GLY A 92 30.41 -2.69 -17.93
CA GLY A 92 29.41 -2.15 -17.00
C GLY A 92 28.84 -3.17 -16.03
N PRO A 93 28.00 -2.74 -15.07
CA PRO A 93 27.45 -3.58 -14.01
C PRO A 93 26.59 -4.77 -14.50
N PHE A 94 26.36 -4.89 -15.81
CA PHE A 94 25.59 -5.96 -16.46
C PHE A 94 26.41 -6.88 -17.37
N SER A 95 27.68 -6.56 -17.71
CA SER A 95 28.56 -7.52 -18.40
C SER A 95 29.03 -8.64 -17.48
N ASN A 96 29.15 -8.30 -16.20
CA ASN A 96 29.30 -9.21 -15.08
C ASN A 96 27.98 -9.89 -14.67
N ALA A 97 27.06 -10.14 -15.61
CA ALA A 97 25.87 -10.98 -15.36
C ALA A 97 26.22 -12.44 -14.99
N SER A 98 27.50 -12.83 -15.03
CA SER A 98 28.00 -14.07 -14.43
C SER A 98 28.41 -13.95 -12.96
N SER A 99 28.52 -12.74 -12.38
CA SER A 99 28.89 -12.52 -10.97
C SER A 99 27.79 -11.90 -10.10
N THR A 100 26.69 -11.40 -10.68
CA THR A 100 25.47 -11.10 -9.90
C THR A 100 24.74 -12.40 -9.60
N THR A 101 24.80 -12.84 -8.35
CA THR A 101 24.06 -13.99 -7.84
C THR A 101 22.60 -13.87 -8.24
N SER A 102 22.11 -14.81 -9.06
CA SER A 102 20.73 -14.78 -9.55
C SER A 102 19.81 -15.20 -8.43
N TYR A 103 18.97 -14.29 -7.91
CA TYR A 103 18.00 -14.62 -6.86
C TYR A 103 17.03 -15.73 -7.28
N ALA A 104 16.79 -15.91 -8.58
CA ALA A 104 16.06 -17.06 -9.10
C ALA A 104 16.84 -18.37 -8.89
N THR A 105 18.15 -18.37 -9.14
CA THR A 105 19.04 -19.52 -8.89
C THR A 105 19.17 -19.82 -7.40
N GLU A 106 19.33 -18.78 -6.57
CA GLU A 106 19.28 -18.89 -5.11
C GLU A 106 17.97 -19.57 -4.68
N TYR A 107 16.81 -19.05 -5.13
CA TYR A 107 15.51 -19.64 -4.84
C TYR A 107 15.42 -21.11 -5.26
N LYS A 108 15.90 -21.46 -6.46
CA LYS A 108 15.92 -22.86 -6.94
C LYS A 108 16.76 -23.78 -6.07
N ASN A 109 17.86 -23.28 -5.50
CA ASN A 109 18.68 -24.08 -4.58
C ASN A 109 17.91 -24.42 -3.29
N TYR A 110 17.06 -23.52 -2.81
CA TYR A 110 16.22 -23.73 -1.63
C TYR A 110 14.94 -24.52 -1.94
N TYR A 111 14.33 -24.31 -3.12
CA TYR A 111 13.07 -24.92 -3.55
C TYR A 111 13.23 -25.65 -4.90
N PRO A 112 14.00 -26.76 -4.95
CA PRO A 112 14.34 -27.42 -6.21
C PRO A 112 13.12 -28.05 -6.92
N THR A 113 12.04 -28.31 -6.19
CA THR A 113 10.79 -28.87 -6.72
C THR A 113 9.83 -27.80 -7.26
N ASP A 114 10.00 -26.53 -6.89
CA ASP A 114 9.15 -25.43 -7.34
C ASP A 114 9.65 -24.81 -8.66
N SER A 115 9.40 -25.54 -9.75
CA SER A 115 9.77 -25.09 -11.10
C SER A 115 9.00 -23.83 -11.53
N SER A 116 7.79 -23.62 -11.00
CA SER A 116 6.95 -22.46 -11.35
C SER A 116 7.50 -21.17 -10.74
N GLY A 117 7.87 -21.21 -9.46
CA GLY A 117 8.52 -20.08 -8.77
C GLY A 117 9.85 -19.70 -9.42
N TYR A 118 10.69 -20.69 -9.74
CA TYR A 118 11.95 -20.45 -10.47
C TYR A 118 11.74 -19.73 -11.81
N ASN A 119 10.79 -20.19 -12.63
CA ASN A 119 10.50 -19.58 -13.93
C ASN A 119 9.99 -18.13 -13.75
N THR A 120 9.11 -17.90 -12.78
CA THR A 120 8.60 -16.56 -12.43
C THR A 120 9.72 -15.61 -12.05
N LEU A 121 10.60 -16.00 -11.13
CA LEU A 121 11.73 -15.18 -10.69
C LEU A 121 12.75 -14.95 -11.81
N SER A 122 12.97 -15.95 -12.66
CA SER A 122 13.87 -15.82 -13.81
C SER A 122 13.36 -14.80 -14.82
N ILE A 123 12.06 -14.75 -15.07
CA ILE A 123 11.43 -13.73 -15.93
C ILE A 123 11.57 -12.34 -15.29
N SER A 124 11.25 -12.22 -14.00
CA SER A 124 11.37 -10.96 -13.27
C SER A 124 12.79 -10.39 -13.32
N GLN A 125 13.79 -11.25 -13.11
CA GLN A 125 15.20 -10.83 -13.12
C GLN A 125 15.63 -10.29 -14.50
N LYS A 126 15.15 -10.90 -15.59
CA LYS A 126 15.39 -10.41 -16.95
C LYS A 126 14.72 -9.06 -17.21
N LEU A 127 13.57 -8.79 -16.59
CA LEU A 127 12.91 -7.48 -16.71
C LEU A 127 13.68 -6.38 -15.98
N GLY A 128 14.24 -6.65 -14.80
CA GLY A 128 15.12 -5.71 -14.09
C GLY A 128 16.31 -5.26 -14.96
N VAL A 129 16.89 -6.19 -15.72
CA VAL A 129 17.92 -5.89 -16.73
C VAL A 129 17.38 -4.99 -17.84
N ARG A 130 16.17 -5.23 -18.36
CA ARG A 130 15.52 -4.34 -19.35
C ARG A 130 15.24 -2.93 -18.81
N LEU A 131 14.87 -2.77 -17.53
CA LEU A 131 14.67 -1.44 -16.95
C LEU A 131 15.98 -0.64 -16.90
N ALA A 132 17.09 -1.30 -16.60
CA ALA A 132 18.42 -0.71 -16.70
C ALA A 132 18.84 -0.40 -18.15
N VAL A 133 18.36 -1.18 -19.12
CA VAL A 133 18.49 -0.85 -20.55
C VAL A 133 17.73 0.43 -20.87
N HIS A 134 16.47 0.52 -20.45
CA HIS A 134 15.62 1.68 -20.71
C HIS A 134 16.26 2.96 -20.16
N GLU A 135 16.93 2.88 -19.00
CA GLU A 135 17.75 3.96 -18.45
C GLU A 135 18.79 4.49 -19.45
N LYS A 136 19.56 3.59 -20.10
CA LYS A 136 20.59 3.95 -21.09
C LYS A 136 20.04 4.44 -22.42
N PHE A 137 18.78 4.12 -22.74
CA PHE A 137 18.11 4.59 -23.96
C PHE A 137 17.30 5.88 -23.75
N LEU A 138 17.12 6.35 -22.52
CA LEU A 138 16.65 7.72 -22.25
C LEU A 138 17.58 8.78 -22.89
N ASP A 139 18.85 8.39 -23.10
CA ASP A 139 19.95 9.22 -23.60
C ASP A 139 20.01 9.37 -25.13
N LYS A 140 19.44 8.43 -25.91
CA LYS A 140 19.74 8.32 -27.36
C LYS A 140 18.58 8.65 -28.30
N GLY A 141 17.44 9.09 -27.78
CA GLY A 141 16.28 9.44 -28.61
C GLY A 141 16.12 10.94 -28.82
N ASP A 142 16.14 11.36 -30.08
CA ASP A 142 15.36 12.51 -30.57
C ASP A 142 13.84 12.34 -30.31
N GLY A 143 13.44 11.12 -29.94
CA GLY A 143 12.14 10.73 -29.41
C GLY A 143 11.82 11.46 -28.11
N SER A 144 11.45 12.72 -28.23
CA SER A 144 10.46 13.31 -27.34
C SER A 144 9.36 12.26 -27.17
N ILE A 145 9.11 11.82 -25.94
CA ILE A 145 7.83 11.19 -25.65
C ILE A 145 6.83 12.26 -26.02
N SER A 146 6.22 12.13 -27.20
CA SER A 146 5.46 13.23 -27.73
C SER A 146 4.30 13.46 -26.77
N MET A 147 4.34 14.57 -26.05
CA MET A 147 3.23 15.02 -25.21
C MET A 147 2.05 15.49 -26.07
N SER A 148 2.09 15.25 -27.39
CA SER A 148 0.93 15.26 -28.28
C SER A 148 0.20 13.92 -28.36
N ASP A 149 0.81 12.80 -27.94
CA ASP A 149 0.18 11.48 -27.91
C ASP A 149 -0.72 11.35 -26.67
N PRO A 150 -2.05 11.18 -26.84
CA PRO A 150 -2.98 10.99 -25.74
C PRO A 150 -2.61 9.84 -24.79
N VAL A 151 -1.94 8.78 -25.27
CA VAL A 151 -1.52 7.65 -24.44
C VAL A 151 -0.45 8.08 -23.44
N ASN A 152 0.53 8.86 -23.88
CA ASN A 152 1.61 9.35 -23.02
C ASN A 152 1.10 10.41 -22.02
N ILE A 153 0.20 11.27 -22.47
CA ILE A 153 -0.50 12.22 -21.58
C ILE A 153 -1.28 11.44 -20.52
N GLN A 154 -2.07 10.44 -20.91
CA GLN A 154 -2.83 9.60 -19.98
C GLN A 154 -1.91 8.88 -18.97
N LYS A 155 -0.75 8.37 -19.41
CA LYS A 155 0.25 7.71 -18.54
C LYS A 155 0.84 8.69 -17.51
N ARG A 156 1.26 9.88 -17.95
CA ARG A 156 1.93 10.88 -17.10
C ARG A 156 0.95 11.64 -16.18
N TRP A 157 -0.19 12.04 -16.71
CA TRP A 157 -1.15 12.91 -16.01
C TRP A 157 -2.34 12.13 -15.43
N GLY A 158 -2.47 10.83 -15.72
CA GLY A 158 -3.61 10.03 -15.27
C GLY A 158 -4.95 10.37 -15.94
N LEU A 159 -4.95 11.29 -16.89
CA LEU A 159 -6.08 11.64 -17.75
C LEU A 159 -5.54 12.19 -19.07
N ALA A 160 -6.33 12.08 -20.14
CA ALA A 160 -6.15 12.83 -21.38
C ALA A 160 -7.45 13.58 -21.66
N SER A 161 -7.38 14.92 -21.73
CA SER A 161 -8.52 15.78 -22.06
C SER A 161 -8.07 16.96 -22.91
N PHE A 162 -9.03 17.60 -23.59
CA PHE A 162 -8.77 18.76 -24.43
C PHE A 162 -8.19 19.94 -23.61
N GLU A 163 -8.71 20.15 -22.40
CA GLU A 163 -8.26 21.18 -21.46
C GLU A 163 -6.81 20.95 -21.05
N LEU A 164 -6.44 19.69 -20.76
CA LEU A 164 -5.06 19.34 -20.44
C LEU A 164 -4.14 19.56 -21.65
N THR A 165 -4.53 19.14 -22.85
CA THR A 165 -3.74 19.40 -24.07
C THR A 165 -3.54 20.90 -24.30
N ARG A 166 -4.58 21.72 -24.06
CA ARG A 166 -4.48 23.18 -24.14
C ARG A 166 -3.53 23.76 -23.09
N PHE A 167 -3.60 23.27 -21.85
CA PHE A 167 -2.67 23.65 -20.79
C PHE A 167 -1.21 23.32 -21.15
N LEU A 168 -0.96 22.11 -21.66
CA LEU A 168 0.37 21.65 -22.09
C LEU A 168 0.90 22.38 -23.33
N SER A 169 0.02 23.02 -24.10
CA SER A 169 0.39 23.83 -25.27
C SER A 169 0.52 25.32 -24.93
N SER A 170 0.38 25.70 -23.66
CA SER A 170 0.45 27.09 -23.22
C SER A 170 1.88 27.64 -23.29
N HIS A 171 2.02 28.85 -23.84
CA HIS A 171 3.30 29.59 -23.89
C HIS A 171 3.90 29.89 -22.51
N ASN A 172 3.07 29.88 -21.45
CA ASN A 172 3.50 30.16 -20.08
C ASN A 172 3.86 28.90 -19.28
N LEU A 173 3.85 27.73 -19.92
CA LEU A 173 4.13 26.46 -19.27
C LEU A 173 5.60 26.39 -18.84
N ARG A 174 5.79 26.23 -17.53
CA ARG A 174 7.11 26.10 -16.89
C ARG A 174 7.06 25.10 -15.75
N LYS A 175 8.22 24.67 -15.25
CA LYS A 175 8.33 23.88 -14.02
C LYS A 175 7.53 24.55 -12.88
N GLY A 176 6.74 23.76 -12.15
CA GLY A 176 5.83 24.23 -11.10
C GLY A 176 4.46 24.73 -11.60
N SER A 177 4.21 24.77 -12.91
CA SER A 177 2.87 25.11 -13.43
C SER A 177 1.86 24.04 -13.03
N VAL A 178 0.73 24.47 -12.48
CA VAL A 178 -0.33 23.60 -11.95
C VAL A 178 -1.47 23.48 -12.96
N TYR A 179 -1.88 22.24 -13.25
CA TYR A 179 -3.10 21.95 -14.00
C TYR A 179 -4.32 22.00 -13.07
N ARG A 180 -5.08 23.09 -13.15
CA ARG A 180 -6.20 23.39 -12.23
C ARG A 180 -7.53 22.74 -12.63
N ASP A 181 -7.71 22.47 -13.93
CA ASP A 181 -8.98 21.96 -14.49
C ASP A 181 -9.14 20.43 -14.36
N ARG A 182 -8.36 19.79 -13.46
CA ARG A 182 -8.47 18.36 -13.21
C ARG A 182 -9.82 18.04 -12.57
N VAL A 183 -10.71 17.46 -13.36
CA VAL A 183 -11.92 16.81 -12.84
C VAL A 183 -11.52 15.50 -12.16
N LYS A 184 -11.50 15.51 -10.82
CA LYS A 184 -11.28 14.29 -10.04
C LYS A 184 -12.54 13.42 -10.11
N LYS A 185 -12.43 12.27 -10.77
CA LYS A 185 -13.52 11.31 -10.92
C LYS A 185 -13.56 10.38 -9.72
N LYS A 186 -14.78 9.96 -9.32
CA LYS A 186 -14.97 8.86 -8.37
C LYS A 186 -14.12 7.67 -8.81
N CYS A 187 -13.44 7.02 -7.87
CA CYS A 187 -12.88 5.71 -8.14
C CYS A 187 -14.04 4.70 -8.25
N LYS A 188 -14.59 4.52 -9.45
CA LYS A 188 -15.68 3.58 -9.69
C LYS A 188 -15.15 2.15 -9.61
N GLY A 189 -15.72 1.32 -8.73
CA GLY A 189 -15.42 -0.12 -8.68
C GLY A 189 -14.54 -0.58 -7.52
N ILE A 190 -14.08 0.31 -6.63
CA ILE A 190 -13.38 -0.11 -5.39
C ILE A 190 -14.35 -0.65 -4.35
N ASP A 191 -15.61 -0.18 -4.34
CA ASP A 191 -16.63 -0.52 -3.32
C ASP A 191 -16.89 -2.03 -3.16
N ARG A 192 -16.43 -2.86 -4.11
CA ARG A 192 -16.66 -4.31 -4.13
C ARG A 192 -15.39 -5.15 -4.21
N VAL A 193 -14.21 -4.54 -4.23
CA VAL A 193 -12.94 -5.30 -4.17
C VAL A 193 -12.46 -5.32 -2.73
N VAL A 194 -12.06 -6.49 -2.25
CA VAL A 194 -11.44 -6.61 -0.94
C VAL A 194 -10.08 -5.90 -0.94
N GLN A 195 -9.99 -4.80 -0.18
CA GLN A 195 -8.72 -4.15 0.15
C GLN A 195 -8.23 -4.67 1.49
N ASN A 196 -6.94 -4.99 1.56
CA ASN A 196 -6.41 -5.79 2.63
C ASN A 196 -5.67 -4.94 3.67
N PHE A 197 -4.92 -3.94 3.22
CA PHE A 197 -4.21 -3.01 4.09
C PHE A 197 -3.92 -1.68 3.40
N ALA A 198 -3.47 -0.69 4.18
CA ALA A 198 -3.02 0.58 3.66
C ALA A 198 -1.87 0.37 2.69
N ASN A 199 -1.97 1.06 1.57
CA ASN A 199 -1.05 0.95 0.46
C ASN A 199 0.30 1.66 0.73
N GLU A 200 0.37 2.45 1.80
CA GLU A 200 1.57 3.19 2.23
C GLU A 200 1.67 3.15 3.75
N ALA A 201 2.91 3.16 4.25
CA ALA A 201 3.17 3.26 5.68
C ALA A 201 2.66 4.59 6.23
N LYS A 202 1.85 4.52 7.28
CA LYS A 202 1.31 5.72 7.92
C LYS A 202 2.36 6.40 8.80
N LEU A 203 2.24 7.71 8.90
CA LEU A 203 3.07 8.51 9.78
C LEU A 203 2.99 8.04 11.23
N ASN A 204 4.11 8.13 11.94
CA ASN A 204 4.10 8.02 13.38
C ASN A 204 3.43 9.24 13.97
N ILE A 205 2.36 9.01 14.74
CA ILE A 205 1.57 10.09 15.33
C ILE A 205 1.66 9.97 16.85
N ILE A 206 2.02 11.07 17.51
CA ILE A 206 1.83 11.20 18.96
C ILE A 206 0.41 11.69 19.26
N TYR A 207 -0.37 10.81 19.86
CA TYR A 207 -1.68 11.12 20.42
C TYR A 207 -1.54 11.63 21.85
N ALA A 208 -2.25 12.70 22.14
CA ALA A 208 -2.44 13.14 23.52
C ALA A 208 -3.44 12.22 24.22
N GLN A 209 -3.08 11.73 25.40
CA GLN A 209 -3.96 10.94 26.24
C GLN A 209 -5.26 11.70 26.54
N GLY A 210 -6.38 10.98 26.56
CA GLY A 210 -7.69 11.56 26.89
C GLY A 210 -8.34 12.37 25.77
N ARG A 211 -7.81 12.27 24.53
CA ARG A 211 -8.29 13.02 23.38
C ARG A 211 -8.90 12.12 22.30
N ASN A 212 -9.70 12.74 21.44
CA ASN A 212 -10.36 12.08 20.31
C ASN A 212 -9.53 12.27 19.03
N ASN A 213 -9.24 11.18 18.34
CA ASN A 213 -8.39 11.13 17.16
C ASN A 213 -9.14 10.45 16.03
N PHE A 214 -9.12 11.06 14.85
CA PHE A 214 -9.88 10.64 13.69
C PHE A 214 -8.93 10.07 12.65
N ALA A 215 -9.34 8.97 12.01
CA ALA A 215 -8.66 8.41 10.84
C ALA A 215 -9.69 8.27 9.71
N ILE A 216 -9.44 8.94 8.59
CA ILE A 216 -10.35 9.01 7.46
C ILE A 216 -9.68 8.30 6.27
N GLY A 217 -10.27 7.16 5.89
CA GLY A 217 -9.80 6.24 4.86
C GLY A 217 -8.70 5.30 5.34
N PHE A 218 -8.69 4.08 4.80
CA PHE A 218 -7.81 2.97 5.16
C PHE A 218 -7.76 2.72 6.67
N VAL A 219 -8.86 2.31 7.29
CA VAL A 219 -8.96 2.12 8.76
C VAL A 219 -8.40 0.77 9.26
N ASP A 220 -7.29 0.31 8.73
CA ASP A 220 -6.70 -1.02 8.98
C ASP A 220 -5.87 -1.16 10.27
N LEU A 221 -5.94 -0.23 11.22
CA LEU A 221 -5.07 -0.13 12.43
C LEU A 221 -3.56 0.07 12.20
N SER A 222 -3.05 0.09 10.95
CA SER A 222 -1.59 0.25 10.72
C SER A 222 -1.04 1.55 11.32
N ILE A 223 -1.92 2.55 11.47
CA ILE A 223 -1.66 3.83 12.14
C ILE A 223 -1.18 3.65 13.59
N LEU A 224 -1.64 2.60 14.28
CA LEU A 224 -1.29 2.33 15.68
C LEU A 224 0.09 1.68 15.80
N LEU A 225 0.61 1.07 14.73
CA LEU A 225 1.94 0.44 14.74
C LEU A 225 3.03 1.49 14.99
N GLY A 226 2.90 2.67 14.36
CA GLY A 226 3.81 3.80 14.55
C GLY A 226 3.41 4.80 15.65
N ALA A 227 2.17 4.73 16.14
CA ALA A 227 1.65 5.76 17.06
C ALA A 227 2.32 5.74 18.43
N THR A 228 2.22 6.81 19.21
CA THR A 228 2.53 6.81 20.65
C THR A 228 1.46 7.60 21.38
N ILE A 229 1.04 7.16 22.56
CA ILE A 229 0.10 7.90 23.40
C ILE A 229 0.87 8.47 24.59
N THR A 230 0.85 9.80 24.76
CA THR A 230 1.57 10.48 25.83
C THR A 230 0.65 11.32 26.70
N SER A 231 0.93 11.35 28.01
CA SER A 231 0.27 12.22 28.98
C SER A 231 0.80 13.65 28.85
N ILE A 232 0.44 14.36 27.78
CA ILE A 232 0.81 15.76 27.63
C ILE A 232 -0.07 16.59 28.59
N SER A 233 0.54 17.15 29.63
CA SER A 233 -0.07 18.25 30.39
C SER A 233 -0.13 19.46 29.47
N VAL A 234 -1.28 19.67 28.83
CA VAL A 234 -1.51 20.90 28.06
C VAL A 234 -1.40 22.06 29.05
N GLY A 235 -0.42 22.94 28.82
CA GLY A 235 -0.01 24.01 29.71
C GLY A 235 -1.19 24.65 30.45
N SER A 236 -1.28 24.36 31.74
CA SER A 236 -2.07 25.19 32.63
C SER A 236 -1.46 26.58 32.58
N ASN A 237 -2.26 27.56 32.14
CA ASN A 237 -2.02 28.94 32.49
C ASN A 237 -1.85 28.96 34.01
N LYS A 238 -0.62 29.14 34.48
CA LYS A 238 -0.32 29.57 35.84
C LYS A 238 -0.94 30.96 35.99
N HIS A 239 -2.23 31.03 36.33
CA HIS A 239 -2.96 32.15 36.91
C HIS A 239 -4.47 31.97 36.65
N LYS A 240 -5.10 31.08 37.42
CA LYS A 240 -6.46 31.27 37.93
C LYS A 240 -6.71 30.25 39.05
N PRO A 241 -7.06 30.66 40.27
CA PRO A 241 -7.42 29.72 41.32
C PRO A 241 -8.77 29.08 40.97
N GLN A 242 -8.83 27.75 40.94
CA GLN A 242 -10.10 27.01 40.90
C GLN A 242 -10.72 26.94 42.30
N PRO A 243 -12.06 26.99 42.41
CA PRO A 243 -12.75 26.90 43.69
C PRO A 243 -12.71 25.47 44.23
N LYS A 244 -12.41 25.32 45.51
CA LYS A 244 -12.45 24.05 46.24
C LYS A 244 -13.90 23.60 46.38
N THR A 245 -14.27 22.46 45.79
CA THR A 245 -15.44 21.70 46.23
C THR A 245 -15.01 20.26 46.49
N ASN A 246 -15.28 19.80 47.71
CA ASN A 246 -14.97 18.46 48.18
C ASN A 246 -16.10 17.52 47.75
N VAL A 247 -15.87 16.68 46.74
CA VAL A 247 -16.68 15.49 46.48
C VAL A 247 -15.73 14.31 46.34
N ARG A 248 -16.02 13.24 47.10
CA ARG A 248 -15.31 11.95 47.03
C ARG A 248 -15.69 11.28 45.70
N GLU A 249 -14.73 11.08 44.80
CA GLU A 249 -14.95 10.45 43.50
C GLU A 249 -14.40 9.03 43.44
N ASN A 250 -15.30 8.06 43.40
CA ASN A 250 -15.11 6.82 42.65
C ASN A 250 -15.68 7.07 41.25
N ASN A 251 -14.89 7.63 40.32
CA ASN A 251 -15.19 7.67 38.89
C ASN A 251 -13.88 7.86 38.13
N VAL A 252 -13.61 7.00 37.15
CA VAL A 252 -12.50 7.23 36.21
C VAL A 252 -12.87 8.48 35.41
N GLU A 253 -12.23 9.61 35.69
CA GLU A 253 -12.50 10.88 35.00
C GLU A 253 -12.42 10.72 33.48
N GLU A 254 -13.44 11.23 32.78
CA GLU A 254 -13.64 11.20 31.32
C GLU A 254 -12.43 11.75 30.52
N GLY A 255 -11.52 12.48 31.19
CA GLY A 255 -10.24 12.98 30.66
C GLY A 255 -9.13 11.93 30.50
N GLN A 256 -9.35 10.66 30.82
CA GLN A 256 -8.34 9.59 30.66
C GLN A 256 -8.53 8.72 29.41
N ILE A 257 -9.71 8.74 28.77
CA ILE A 257 -10.04 7.85 27.64
C ILE A 257 -9.56 8.48 26.32
N THR A 258 -8.60 7.81 25.69
CA THR A 258 -8.16 8.15 24.33
C THR A 258 -9.06 7.43 23.33
N ARG A 259 -9.60 8.14 22.34
CA ARG A 259 -10.45 7.53 21.30
C ARG A 259 -9.77 7.59 19.95
N LEU A 260 -9.82 6.48 19.22
CA LEU A 260 -9.52 6.41 17.79
C LEU A 260 -10.84 6.13 17.05
N ILE A 261 -11.24 7.06 16.18
CA ILE A 261 -12.51 7.00 15.44
C ILE A 261 -12.16 6.93 13.95
N GLY A 262 -12.35 5.75 13.37
CA GLY A 262 -12.07 5.45 11.97
C GLY A 262 -13.31 5.52 11.08
N PHE A 263 -13.19 6.17 9.93
CA PHE A 263 -14.17 6.16 8.85
C PHE A 263 -13.56 5.60 7.58
N ASP A 264 -14.24 4.65 6.93
CA ASP A 264 -13.79 4.07 5.67
C ASP A 264 -14.96 3.87 4.71
N ALA A 265 -14.71 4.01 3.41
CA ALA A 265 -15.71 3.76 2.38
C ALA A 265 -15.97 2.25 2.20
N SER A 266 -14.97 1.41 2.44
CA SER A 266 -15.06 -0.04 2.27
C SER A 266 -15.73 -0.73 3.46
N GLU A 267 -16.91 -1.34 3.26
CA GLU A 267 -17.54 -2.16 4.29
C GLU A 267 -16.63 -3.31 4.74
N TYR A 268 -15.81 -3.82 3.82
CA TYR A 268 -14.94 -4.97 4.03
C TYR A 268 -13.75 -4.62 4.91
N ALA A 269 -13.11 -3.47 4.66
CA ALA A 269 -12.02 -2.96 5.51
C ALA A 269 -12.54 -2.76 6.94
N VAL A 270 -13.70 -2.12 7.11
CA VAL A 270 -14.32 -1.91 8.43
C VAL A 270 -14.62 -3.24 9.13
N ALA A 271 -15.20 -4.21 8.42
CA ALA A 271 -15.52 -5.53 8.97
C ALA A 271 -14.26 -6.25 9.46
N LYS A 272 -13.22 -6.29 8.63
CA LYS A 272 -11.97 -6.96 8.95
C LYS A 272 -11.28 -6.31 10.14
N THR A 273 -11.16 -4.98 10.14
CA THR A 273 -10.57 -4.23 11.24
C THR A 273 -11.31 -4.47 12.55
N LYS A 274 -12.65 -4.51 12.56
CA LYS A 274 -13.43 -4.85 13.76
C LYS A 274 -13.06 -6.22 14.32
N VAL A 275 -12.89 -7.23 13.45
CA VAL A 275 -12.47 -8.57 13.88
C VAL A 275 -11.03 -8.55 14.42
N VAL A 276 -10.10 -7.84 13.77
CA VAL A 276 -8.72 -7.70 14.26
C VAL A 276 -8.68 -7.01 15.63
N VAL A 277 -9.45 -5.93 15.84
CA VAL A 277 -9.59 -5.28 17.16
C VAL A 277 -10.10 -6.28 18.19
N ALA A 278 -11.13 -7.08 17.86
CA ALA A 278 -11.67 -8.09 18.76
C ALA A 278 -10.65 -9.22 19.06
N MET A 279 -9.84 -9.62 18.09
CA MET A 279 -8.74 -10.58 18.32
C MET A 279 -7.70 -10.02 19.29
N ILE A 280 -7.32 -8.74 19.13
CA ILE A 280 -6.38 -8.07 20.06
C ILE A 280 -7.01 -7.99 21.46
N ALA A 281 -8.29 -7.56 21.55
CA ALA A 281 -9.02 -7.42 22.80
C ALA A 281 -9.20 -8.74 23.56
N ASN A 282 -9.43 -9.84 22.84
CA ASN A 282 -9.53 -11.20 23.38
C ASN A 282 -8.15 -11.84 23.63
N ASN A 283 -7.07 -11.06 23.57
CA ASN A 283 -5.69 -11.49 23.78
C ASN A 283 -5.27 -12.68 22.88
N ALA A 284 -5.72 -12.72 21.62
CA ALA A 284 -5.28 -13.73 20.67
C ALA A 284 -3.75 -13.69 20.48
N PRO A 285 -3.10 -14.82 20.14
CA PRO A 285 -1.68 -14.85 19.85
C PRO A 285 -1.31 -13.87 18.73
N THR A 286 -0.21 -13.14 18.89
CA THR A 286 0.26 -12.15 17.90
C THR A 286 0.38 -12.75 16.50
N LEU A 287 0.93 -13.97 16.40
CA LEU A 287 1.02 -14.70 15.13
C LEU A 287 -0.35 -14.84 14.44
N SER A 288 -1.41 -15.12 15.19
CA SER A 288 -2.76 -15.23 14.64
C SER A 288 -3.32 -13.88 14.18
N ILE A 289 -3.06 -12.82 14.95
CA ILE A 289 -3.45 -11.45 14.58
C ILE A 289 -2.74 -11.04 13.29
N VAL A 290 -1.43 -11.25 13.21
CA VAL A 290 -0.61 -10.93 12.04
C VAL A 290 -1.05 -11.73 10.81
N GLN A 291 -1.36 -13.02 10.95
CA GLN A 291 -1.85 -13.86 9.85
C GLN A 291 -3.19 -13.36 9.31
N VAL A 292 -4.17 -13.07 10.18
CA VAL A 292 -5.46 -12.51 9.74
C VAL A 292 -5.26 -11.16 9.06
N TRP A 293 -4.35 -10.34 9.59
CA TRP A 293 -4.10 -9.00 9.07
C TRP A 293 -3.40 -9.02 7.71
N TYR A 294 -2.31 -9.78 7.56
CA TYR A 294 -1.37 -9.64 6.45
C TYR A 294 -1.19 -10.88 5.56
N SER A 295 -1.64 -12.06 5.97
CA SER A 295 -1.30 -13.32 5.28
C SER A 295 -2.42 -13.85 4.39
N THR A 296 -2.05 -14.34 3.21
CA THR A 296 -2.95 -15.08 2.31
C THR A 296 -3.37 -16.44 2.85
N VAL A 297 -2.62 -17.01 3.79
CA VAL A 297 -2.95 -18.29 4.44
C VAL A 297 -2.79 -18.22 5.96
N TRP A 298 -3.57 -19.02 6.65
CA TRP A 298 -3.70 -19.06 8.10
C TRP A 298 -3.49 -20.46 8.63
N THR A 299 -2.95 -20.57 9.84
CA THR A 299 -2.99 -21.83 10.58
C THR A 299 -4.43 -22.14 11.02
N LYS A 300 -4.71 -23.42 11.28
CA LYS A 300 -6.00 -23.84 11.87
C LYS A 300 -6.29 -23.11 13.19
N THR A 301 -5.27 -22.91 14.03
CA THR A 301 -5.37 -22.17 15.30
C THR A 301 -5.78 -20.72 15.08
N THR A 302 -5.21 -20.06 14.08
CA THR A 302 -5.57 -18.69 13.70
C THR A 302 -7.02 -18.58 13.26
N TYR A 303 -7.49 -19.55 12.46
CA TYR A 303 -8.89 -19.61 12.06
C TYR A 303 -9.84 -19.72 13.27
N ASP A 304 -9.47 -20.50 14.29
CA ASP A 304 -10.31 -20.67 15.49
C ASP A 304 -10.36 -19.39 16.34
N HIS A 305 -9.24 -18.69 16.52
CA HIS A 305 -9.22 -17.37 17.16
C HIS A 305 -9.98 -16.31 16.35
N PHE A 306 -9.91 -16.37 15.02
CA PHE A 306 -10.68 -15.50 14.14
C PHE A 306 -12.18 -15.70 14.34
N LEU A 307 -12.67 -16.95 14.43
CA LEU A 307 -14.09 -17.22 14.69
C LEU A 307 -14.54 -16.73 16.06
N GLN A 308 -13.74 -16.92 17.11
CA GLN A 308 -14.02 -16.38 18.44
C GLN A 308 -14.18 -14.84 18.41
N ALA A 309 -13.33 -14.16 17.65
CA ALA A 309 -13.41 -12.72 17.48
C ALA A 309 -14.63 -12.28 16.65
N VAL A 310 -15.01 -13.06 15.62
CA VAL A 310 -16.26 -12.83 14.85
C VAL A 310 -17.48 -12.91 15.77
N ASP A 311 -17.55 -13.92 16.64
CA ASP A 311 -18.65 -14.07 17.58
C ASP A 311 -18.71 -12.91 18.59
N ALA A 312 -17.55 -12.47 19.10
CA ALA A 312 -17.48 -11.30 19.98
C ALA A 312 -17.96 -10.00 19.30
N VAL A 313 -17.60 -9.78 18.03
CA VAL A 313 -18.10 -8.63 17.25
C VAL A 313 -19.63 -8.68 17.08
N MET A 314 -20.19 -9.86 16.85
CA MET A 314 -21.64 -10.05 16.72
C MET A 314 -22.37 -9.80 18.04
N GLN A 315 -21.83 -10.25 19.17
CA GLN A 315 -22.40 -10.01 20.51
C GLN A 315 -22.38 -8.52 20.88
N LEU A 316 -21.29 -7.81 20.57
CA LEU A 316 -21.19 -6.37 20.83
C LEU A 316 -22.26 -5.56 20.09
N ARG A 317 -22.67 -6.00 18.89
CA ARG A 317 -23.78 -5.38 18.15
C ARG A 317 -25.11 -5.50 18.91
N GLU A 318 -25.35 -6.66 19.53
CA GLU A 318 -26.60 -6.99 20.21
C GLU A 318 -26.72 -6.34 21.60
N ALA A 319 -25.59 -6.07 22.26
CA ALA A 319 -25.54 -5.54 23.62
C ALA A 319 -26.10 -4.10 23.79
N ASN A 320 -26.30 -3.35 22.71
CA ASN A 320 -27.03 -2.06 22.63
C ASN A 320 -26.78 -1.04 23.77
N ARG A 321 -25.54 -0.94 24.28
CA ARG A 321 -25.16 0.06 25.30
C ARG A 321 -24.38 1.21 24.65
N ARG A 322 -25.09 2.24 24.16
CA ARG A 322 -24.48 3.46 23.62
C ARG A 322 -24.13 4.45 24.72
N THR A 323 -23.12 4.15 25.52
CA THR A 323 -22.72 5.03 26.62
C THR A 323 -21.69 6.07 26.18
N ASP A 324 -20.86 5.75 25.18
CA ASP A 324 -19.77 6.63 24.73
C ASP A 324 -20.26 7.63 23.63
N PRO A 325 -19.86 8.91 23.67
CA PRO A 325 -20.21 9.87 22.61
C PRO A 325 -19.80 9.40 21.21
N ALA A 326 -18.69 8.67 21.08
CA ALA A 326 -18.24 8.16 19.80
C ALA A 326 -19.14 7.05 19.24
N GLU A 327 -19.97 6.39 20.06
CA GLU A 327 -20.99 5.40 19.64
C GLU A 327 -22.30 6.05 19.20
N LYS A 328 -22.49 7.33 19.56
CA LYS A 328 -23.69 8.11 19.28
C LYS A 328 -23.58 8.95 18.00
N ILE A 329 -22.50 8.78 17.23
CA ILE A 329 -22.32 9.47 15.94
C ILE A 329 -23.58 9.24 15.09
N PRO A 330 -24.30 10.31 14.71
CA PRO A 330 -25.55 10.19 13.96
C PRO A 330 -25.26 9.71 12.54
N ASN A 331 -26.15 8.88 12.02
CA ASN A 331 -26.19 8.53 10.59
C ASN A 331 -24.90 7.93 9.98
N PRO A 332 -24.19 6.99 10.62
CA PRO A 332 -23.28 6.16 9.86
C PRO A 332 -24.15 5.34 8.90
N GLU A 333 -23.79 5.25 7.62
CA GLU A 333 -24.50 4.40 6.67
C GLU A 333 -24.81 3.02 7.29
N PRO A 334 -25.92 2.35 6.91
CA PRO A 334 -26.36 1.13 7.58
C PRO A 334 -25.22 0.13 7.76
N GLN A 335 -24.73 0.00 9.00
CA GLN A 335 -23.64 -0.92 9.35
C GLN A 335 -24.06 -2.39 9.12
N ASP A 336 -25.33 -2.63 8.80
CA ASP A 336 -25.88 -3.93 8.46
C ASP A 336 -25.08 -4.66 7.40
N ARG A 337 -24.50 -3.96 6.41
CA ARG A 337 -23.63 -4.61 5.42
C ARG A 337 -22.30 -5.07 6.01
N VAL A 338 -21.66 -4.25 6.85
CA VAL A 338 -20.45 -4.64 7.60
C VAL A 338 -20.73 -5.91 8.41
N PHE A 339 -21.83 -5.94 9.16
CA PHE A 339 -22.19 -7.11 9.96
C PHE A 339 -22.66 -8.31 9.13
N LYS A 340 -23.23 -8.11 7.93
CA LYS A 340 -23.51 -9.20 6.98
C LYS A 340 -22.22 -9.89 6.52
N ILE A 341 -21.15 -9.13 6.26
CA ILE A 341 -19.82 -9.67 5.91
C ILE A 341 -19.27 -10.49 7.09
N VAL A 342 -19.28 -9.92 8.31
CA VAL A 342 -18.80 -10.61 9.52
C VAL A 342 -19.58 -11.92 9.76
N ARG A 343 -20.91 -11.89 9.64
CA ARG A 343 -21.76 -13.07 9.76
C ARG A 343 -21.47 -14.12 8.69
N TYR A 344 -21.22 -13.67 7.46
CA TYR A 344 -20.87 -14.56 6.36
C TYR A 344 -19.57 -15.31 6.64
N TRP A 345 -18.54 -14.66 7.17
CA TRP A 345 -17.29 -15.34 7.52
C TRP A 345 -17.46 -16.47 8.55
N SER A 346 -18.39 -16.33 9.51
CA SER A 346 -18.75 -17.42 10.45
C SER A 346 -19.44 -18.62 9.76
N SER A 347 -20.11 -18.38 8.63
CA SER A 347 -20.75 -19.43 7.84
C SER A 347 -19.78 -20.24 6.98
N VAL A 348 -18.62 -19.69 6.64
CA VAL A 348 -17.60 -20.37 5.85
C VAL A 348 -17.06 -21.57 6.65
N ARG A 349 -16.83 -22.70 5.99
CA ARG A 349 -16.35 -23.94 6.63
C ARG A 349 -14.90 -24.20 6.22
N LYS A 350 -14.10 -24.78 7.13
CA LYS A 350 -12.68 -25.12 6.88
C LYS A 350 -12.46 -25.97 5.61
N ARG A 351 -13.44 -26.78 5.21
CA ARG A 351 -13.37 -27.67 4.02
C ARG A 351 -13.77 -27.00 2.70
N ASP A 352 -14.11 -25.71 2.72
CA ASP A 352 -14.48 -24.98 1.52
C ASP A 352 -13.31 -24.97 0.52
N SER A 353 -13.58 -25.34 -0.73
CA SER A 353 -12.54 -25.42 -1.77
C SER A 353 -11.84 -24.09 -2.03
N ARG A 354 -12.51 -22.95 -1.77
CA ARG A 354 -11.93 -21.60 -1.92
C ARG A 354 -10.84 -21.32 -0.89
N LEU A 355 -10.81 -22.07 0.20
CA LEU A 355 -9.80 -21.96 1.26
C LEU A 355 -8.66 -22.98 1.09
N ARG A 356 -8.52 -23.63 -0.06
CA ARG A 356 -7.33 -24.43 -0.34
C ARG A 356 -6.13 -23.51 -0.50
N VAL A 357 -4.99 -23.89 0.08
CA VAL A 357 -3.71 -23.17 -0.01
C VAL A 357 -3.31 -22.94 -1.47
N THR A 358 -3.44 -23.97 -2.32
CA THR A 358 -3.15 -23.85 -3.75
C THR A 358 -4.01 -22.79 -4.44
N THR A 359 -5.31 -22.75 -4.14
CA THR A 359 -6.24 -21.76 -4.68
C THR A 359 -5.94 -20.34 -4.17
N ALA A 360 -5.51 -20.19 -2.91
CA ALA A 360 -5.05 -18.92 -2.37
C ALA A 360 -3.82 -18.39 -3.13
N HIS A 361 -2.81 -19.24 -3.34
CA HIS A 361 -1.59 -18.87 -4.08
C HIS A 361 -1.86 -18.58 -5.56
N GLU A 362 -2.71 -19.36 -6.22
CA GLU A 362 -3.12 -19.11 -7.61
C GLU A 362 -3.84 -17.76 -7.76
N ASN A 363 -4.77 -17.45 -6.85
CA ASN A 363 -5.48 -16.17 -6.86
C ASN A 363 -4.56 -14.98 -6.56
N TRP A 364 -3.60 -15.17 -5.66
CA TRP A 364 -2.57 -14.18 -5.35
C TRP A 364 -1.69 -13.91 -6.58
N MET A 365 -1.12 -14.95 -7.17
CA MET A 365 -0.22 -14.85 -8.34
C MET A 365 -0.91 -14.31 -9.59
N LYS A 366 -2.22 -14.53 -9.76
CA LYS A 366 -3.00 -13.91 -10.84
C LYS A 366 -2.88 -12.38 -10.85
N HIS A 367 -2.68 -11.78 -9.68
CA HIS A 367 -2.62 -10.33 -9.53
C HIS A 367 -1.20 -9.81 -9.30
N CYS A 368 -0.24 -10.67 -8.90
CA CYS A 368 1.18 -10.38 -8.74
C CYS A 368 2.03 -11.01 -9.86
N PRO A 369 1.97 -10.49 -11.12
CA PRO A 369 2.73 -11.06 -12.22
C PRO A 369 4.24 -10.88 -11.99
N PRO A 370 5.09 -11.71 -12.65
CA PRO A 370 6.55 -11.60 -12.60
C PRO A 370 7.11 -10.22 -12.96
N THR A 371 6.32 -9.39 -13.63
CA THR A 371 6.70 -8.04 -14.06
C THR A 371 6.36 -6.95 -13.04
N SER A 372 5.82 -7.34 -11.87
CA SER A 372 5.35 -6.39 -10.87
C SER A 372 6.51 -5.77 -10.06
N SER A 373 6.32 -4.51 -9.65
CA SER A 373 7.28 -3.75 -8.84
C SER A 373 7.81 -4.44 -7.57
N PRO A 374 7.05 -5.29 -6.82
CA PRO A 374 7.56 -5.93 -5.60
C PRO A 374 8.85 -6.73 -5.79
N TYR A 375 9.08 -7.34 -6.96
CA TYR A 375 10.29 -8.11 -7.22
C TYR A 375 11.57 -7.25 -7.25
N MET A 376 11.44 -5.94 -7.51
CA MET A 376 12.57 -5.01 -7.39
C MET A 376 13.08 -4.93 -5.95
N ALA A 377 12.21 -5.08 -4.94
CA ALA A 377 12.65 -5.09 -3.55
C ALA A 377 13.57 -6.28 -3.26
N VAL A 378 13.33 -7.44 -3.89
CA VAL A 378 14.18 -8.64 -3.77
C VAL A 378 15.57 -8.36 -4.33
N GLU A 379 15.64 -7.75 -5.50
CA GLU A 379 16.92 -7.48 -6.17
C GLU A 379 17.82 -6.52 -5.39
N ASN A 380 17.23 -5.65 -4.56
CA ASN A 380 17.93 -4.68 -3.74
C ASN A 380 18.34 -5.19 -2.36
N LEU A 381 18.06 -6.44 -1.99
CA LEU A 381 18.48 -6.99 -0.69
C LEU A 381 19.94 -7.45 -0.71
N SER A 382 20.66 -7.15 0.37
CA SER A 382 22.09 -7.46 0.52
C SER A 382 22.37 -8.97 0.66
N GLU A 383 21.58 -9.68 1.47
CA GLU A 383 21.81 -11.08 1.82
C GLU A 383 20.93 -12.07 1.02
N GLU A 384 21.51 -13.21 0.62
CA GLU A 384 20.81 -14.29 -0.11
C GLU A 384 19.59 -14.82 0.63
N ARG A 385 19.70 -15.02 1.95
CA ARG A 385 18.59 -15.54 2.77
C ARG A 385 17.35 -14.64 2.69
N ASP A 386 17.57 -13.33 2.72
CA ASP A 386 16.52 -12.32 2.74
C ASP A 386 15.88 -12.21 1.35
N ARG A 387 16.69 -12.33 0.29
CA ARG A 387 16.20 -12.42 -1.10
C ARG A 387 15.26 -13.60 -1.29
N VAL A 388 15.67 -14.79 -0.84
CA VAL A 388 14.88 -16.01 -1.00
C VAL A 388 13.59 -15.95 -0.17
N GLU A 389 13.66 -15.46 1.07
CA GLU A 389 12.49 -15.28 1.95
C GLU A 389 11.49 -14.28 1.37
N LEU A 390 11.96 -13.11 0.92
CA LEU A 390 11.09 -12.09 0.35
C LEU A 390 10.51 -12.54 -1.00
N ALA A 391 11.31 -13.20 -1.85
CA ALA A 391 10.83 -13.75 -3.12
C ALA A 391 9.69 -14.75 -2.89
N ARG A 392 9.83 -15.64 -1.89
CA ARG A 392 8.76 -16.56 -1.50
C ARG A 392 7.53 -15.79 -1.04
N HIS A 393 7.70 -14.83 -0.11
CA HIS A 393 6.59 -14.01 0.40
C HIS A 393 5.84 -13.30 -0.73
N ILE A 394 6.53 -12.73 -1.72
CA ILE A 394 5.91 -12.07 -2.87
C ILE A 394 5.11 -13.05 -3.72
N MET A 395 5.57 -14.30 -3.86
CA MET A 395 4.89 -15.31 -4.69
C MET A 395 3.71 -15.99 -3.99
N THR A 396 3.76 -16.12 -2.67
CA THR A 396 2.73 -16.85 -1.92
C THR A 396 1.78 -15.93 -1.14
N GLY A 397 2.25 -14.75 -0.76
CA GLY A 397 1.59 -13.84 0.17
C GLY A 397 1.55 -14.38 1.61
N GLU A 398 2.31 -15.44 1.90
CA GLU A 398 2.41 -16.07 3.22
C GLU A 398 3.16 -15.14 4.18
N PHE A 399 2.57 -14.79 5.33
CA PHE A 399 3.24 -13.95 6.33
C PHE A 399 2.78 -14.23 7.78
N PRO A 400 3.69 -14.33 8.77
CA PRO A 400 5.14 -14.49 8.66
C PRO A 400 5.52 -15.95 8.37
N LEU A 401 4.58 -16.75 7.83
CA LEU A 401 4.71 -18.19 7.66
C LEU A 401 5.86 -18.50 6.70
N LEU A 402 6.98 -18.93 7.26
CA LEU A 402 8.13 -19.40 6.50
C LEU A 402 8.07 -20.93 6.47
N SER A 403 7.88 -21.50 5.28
CA SER A 403 7.85 -22.95 5.09
C SER A 403 9.06 -23.61 5.75
N GLY A 404 8.82 -24.71 6.46
CA GLY A 404 9.89 -25.54 7.00
C GLY A 404 10.86 -25.94 5.91
N PHE A 405 12.09 -25.46 6.04
CA PHE A 405 13.26 -25.98 5.34
C PHE A 405 13.23 -27.51 5.36
N ASP A 406 13.12 -28.13 4.18
CA ASP A 406 13.35 -29.56 4.06
C ASP A 406 14.87 -29.82 4.09
N ASN A 407 15.37 -30.19 5.26
CA ASN A 407 16.78 -30.55 5.49
C ASN A 407 17.25 -31.75 4.62
N ASN A 408 16.36 -32.43 3.89
CA ASN A 408 16.73 -33.58 3.07
C ASN A 408 17.13 -33.21 1.63
N ALA A 409 16.72 -32.04 1.11
CA ALA A 409 17.11 -31.58 -0.24
C ALA A 409 18.55 -31.03 -0.26
N ALA A 410 18.98 -30.32 0.79
CA ALA A 410 20.33 -29.77 0.93
C ALA A 410 21.44 -30.83 1.14
N LYS A 411 21.09 -32.13 1.23
CA LYS A 411 22.05 -33.24 1.35
C LYS A 411 22.48 -33.83 0.01
N LYS A 412 21.81 -33.52 -1.10
CA LYS A 412 22.10 -34.12 -2.41
C LYS A 412 22.42 -33.05 -3.44
N GLY A 413 23.69 -32.67 -3.48
CA GLY A 413 24.26 -31.92 -4.60
C GLY A 413 25.13 -30.78 -4.12
N LEU A 414 26.40 -31.07 -3.88
CA LEU A 414 27.54 -30.24 -4.30
C LEU A 414 28.83 -30.94 -3.84
N SER A 415 29.63 -31.28 -4.86
CA SER A 415 31.00 -31.77 -4.73
C SER A 415 31.84 -30.81 -3.90
N LYS A 416 32.71 -31.37 -3.07
CA LYS A 416 33.62 -30.68 -2.17
C LYS A 416 34.66 -29.86 -2.95
N THR A 417 34.91 -28.61 -2.54
CA THR A 417 36.22 -28.14 -2.02
C THR A 417 36.14 -26.69 -1.48
N ALA A 418 36.91 -26.47 -0.40
CA ALA A 418 37.38 -25.23 0.21
C ALA A 418 36.36 -24.24 0.83
N ASP A 419 36.33 -24.26 2.16
CA ASP A 419 35.99 -23.17 3.09
C ASP A 419 34.80 -22.28 2.76
N ASN A 420 33.60 -22.83 2.92
CA ASN A 420 32.42 -22.02 3.19
C ASN A 420 31.63 -22.63 4.34
N LYS A 421 31.41 -21.82 5.38
CA LYS A 421 30.47 -22.10 6.47
C LYS A 421 29.13 -22.51 5.83
N LYS A 422 28.77 -23.79 5.94
CA LYS A 422 27.39 -24.25 5.74
C LYS A 422 26.51 -23.50 6.74
N LYS A 423 25.92 -22.36 6.35
CA LYS A 423 24.91 -21.64 7.16
C LYS A 423 23.71 -22.58 7.30
N LYS A 424 23.65 -23.32 8.42
CA LYS A 424 22.44 -24.02 8.89
C LYS A 424 21.33 -22.98 9.13
N MET A 425 20.06 -23.39 8.99
CA MET A 425 18.90 -22.59 9.43
C MET A 425 19.17 -21.91 10.77
N THR A 426 18.77 -20.65 10.90
CA THR A 426 18.66 -20.04 12.22
C THR A 426 17.56 -20.76 13.01
N ASP A 427 17.71 -20.90 14.32
CA ASP A 427 16.71 -21.59 15.16
C ASP A 427 15.33 -20.92 15.12
N HIS A 428 15.27 -19.65 14.71
CA HIS A 428 14.05 -18.88 14.57
C HIS A 428 13.23 -19.25 13.31
N MET A 429 13.86 -19.59 12.19
CA MET A 429 13.16 -20.05 10.98
C MET A 429 12.43 -21.38 11.18
N LYS A 430 12.83 -22.19 12.18
CA LYS A 430 12.09 -23.38 12.60
C LYS A 430 10.77 -23.05 13.28
N ARG A 431 10.62 -21.84 13.85
CA ARG A 431 9.48 -21.43 14.68
C ARG A 431 8.16 -21.34 13.89
N PHE A 432 8.22 -21.07 12.59
CA PHE A 432 7.04 -20.85 11.75
C PHE A 432 6.90 -21.89 10.63
N ALA A 433 7.61 -23.00 10.72
CA ALA A 433 7.54 -24.10 9.78
C ALA A 433 6.22 -24.89 9.97
N PHE A 434 5.29 -24.74 9.04
CA PHE A 434 4.04 -25.52 9.01
C PHE A 434 3.95 -26.37 7.74
N ASN A 435 3.24 -27.50 7.84
CA ASN A 435 2.91 -28.31 6.67
C ASN A 435 1.68 -27.70 5.96
N ASP A 436 1.63 -27.73 4.63
CA ASP A 436 0.52 -27.16 3.85
C ASP A 436 -0.86 -27.71 4.27
N ASN A 437 -0.90 -28.96 4.74
CA ASN A 437 -2.12 -29.62 5.25
C ASN A 437 -2.65 -29.02 6.58
N GLU A 438 -1.87 -28.15 7.23
CA GLU A 438 -2.20 -27.44 8.46
C GLU A 438 -2.63 -25.98 8.21
N LEU A 439 -2.52 -25.54 6.96
CA LEU A 439 -2.86 -24.19 6.52
C LEU A 439 -4.21 -24.15 5.80
N LEU A 440 -4.82 -22.97 5.84
CA LEU A 440 -6.09 -22.64 5.19
C LEU A 440 -5.93 -21.31 4.48
N GLY A 441 -6.49 -21.15 3.29
CA GLY A 441 -6.59 -19.87 2.62
C GLY A 441 -7.32 -18.83 3.48
N SER A 442 -6.92 -17.58 3.36
CA SER A 442 -7.50 -16.47 4.10
C SER A 442 -8.97 -16.27 3.74
N VAL A 443 -9.84 -16.49 4.73
CA VAL A 443 -11.28 -16.27 4.58
C VAL A 443 -11.52 -14.81 4.18
N THR A 444 -10.77 -13.89 4.80
CA THR A 444 -10.92 -12.47 4.54
C THR A 444 -10.37 -12.05 3.18
N MET A 445 -9.59 -12.85 2.45
CA MET A 445 -9.10 -12.44 1.11
C MET A 445 -9.82 -13.15 -0.03
N PHE A 446 -10.23 -14.40 0.18
CA PHE A 446 -10.68 -15.27 -0.91
C PHE A 446 -12.13 -15.75 -0.75
N ALA A 447 -12.66 -15.81 0.47
CA ALA A 447 -14.06 -16.15 0.70
C ALA A 447 -14.88 -14.87 0.86
N CYS A 448 -15.25 -14.25 -0.27
CA CYS A 448 -16.03 -13.03 -0.32
C CYS A 448 -17.55 -13.31 -0.34
N LEU A 449 -18.32 -12.38 0.21
CA LEU A 449 -19.79 -12.37 0.13
C LEU A 449 -20.23 -12.06 -1.31
N ASP A 450 -21.39 -12.54 -1.73
CA ASP A 450 -21.91 -12.28 -3.08
C ASP A 450 -21.93 -10.79 -3.43
N GLY A 451 -21.44 -10.49 -4.64
CA GLY A 451 -21.29 -9.11 -5.13
C GLY A 451 -19.97 -8.44 -4.73
N TYR A 452 -19.12 -9.10 -3.93
CA TYR A 452 -17.72 -8.72 -3.69
C TYR A 452 -16.78 -9.63 -4.46
N GLU A 453 -15.66 -9.06 -4.87
CA GLU A 453 -14.59 -9.76 -5.55
C GLU A 453 -13.41 -9.99 -4.58
N PRO A 454 -12.72 -11.14 -4.69
CA PRO A 454 -11.50 -11.42 -3.95
C PRO A 454 -10.46 -10.32 -4.08
N HIS A 455 -9.49 -10.31 -3.15
CA HIS A 455 -8.37 -9.38 -3.23
C HIS A 455 -7.67 -9.47 -4.59
N LYS A 456 -7.45 -8.33 -5.25
CA LYS A 456 -6.92 -8.24 -6.62
C LYS A 456 -5.65 -7.41 -6.75
N ASP A 457 -5.06 -6.96 -5.64
CA ASP A 457 -3.86 -6.12 -5.67
C ASP A 457 -2.62 -6.92 -5.28
N THR A 458 -1.46 -6.42 -5.69
CA THR A 458 -0.14 -6.84 -5.22
C THR A 458 0.24 -6.09 -3.94
N GLU A 459 -0.74 -5.80 -3.10
CA GLU A 459 -0.50 -5.19 -1.80
C GLU A 459 0.40 -6.18 -1.05
N MET A 460 1.68 -5.85 -0.86
CA MET A 460 2.64 -6.61 -0.05
C MET A 460 2.63 -6.05 1.37
N ALA A 461 2.52 -6.89 2.39
CA ALA A 461 2.31 -6.45 3.78
C ALA A 461 3.31 -5.38 4.21
N LEU A 462 4.55 -5.50 3.73
CA LEU A 462 5.66 -4.61 4.01
C LEU A 462 5.43 -3.15 3.56
N ARG A 463 4.57 -2.90 2.57
CA ARG A 463 4.26 -1.53 2.08
C ARG A 463 3.55 -0.68 3.13
N GLY A 464 2.69 -1.29 3.95
CA GLY A 464 1.96 -0.61 5.03
C GLY A 464 2.74 -0.54 6.34
N ILE A 465 3.93 -1.15 6.41
CA ILE A 465 4.75 -1.25 7.62
C ILE A 465 5.77 -0.10 7.61
N PRO A 466 5.95 0.61 8.74
CA PRO A 466 6.87 1.73 8.80
C PRO A 466 8.32 1.25 8.90
N MET A 467 8.86 0.83 7.76
CA MET A 467 10.14 0.13 7.62
C MET A 467 11.33 0.91 8.17
N VAL A 468 11.28 2.26 8.19
CA VAL A 468 12.31 3.10 8.82
C VAL A 468 12.58 2.66 10.27
N HIS A 469 11.56 2.24 11.03
CA HIS A 469 11.75 1.77 12.41
C HIS A 469 12.28 0.35 12.50
N VAL A 470 11.92 -0.48 11.54
CA VAL A 470 12.43 -1.85 11.46
C VAL A 470 13.92 -1.80 11.15
N LEU A 471 14.30 -1.09 10.10
CA LEU A 471 15.68 -0.96 9.63
C LEU A 471 16.57 -0.24 10.65
N ALA A 472 16.05 0.73 11.39
CA ALA A 472 16.81 1.42 12.42
C ALA A 472 17.05 0.60 13.70
N LYS A 473 16.26 -0.45 13.96
CA LYS A 473 16.28 -1.21 15.23
C LYS A 473 16.99 -2.55 15.14
N TYR A 474 16.92 -3.22 13.99
CA TYR A 474 17.40 -4.60 13.83
C TYR A 474 18.66 -4.65 12.97
N ASP A 475 19.50 -5.65 13.23
CA ASP A 475 20.77 -5.87 12.52
C ASP A 475 20.65 -7.00 11.49
N CYS A 476 20.88 -6.69 10.21
CA CYS A 476 20.81 -7.63 9.10
C CYS A 476 21.83 -8.78 9.21
N ASN A 477 22.87 -8.70 10.04
CA ASN A 477 23.78 -9.83 10.25
C ASN A 477 23.17 -10.90 11.16
N THR A 478 22.25 -10.50 12.04
CA THR A 478 21.72 -11.36 13.11
C THR A 478 20.26 -11.75 12.88
N THR A 479 19.47 -10.87 12.26
CA THR A 479 18.01 -11.04 12.10
C THR A 479 17.66 -10.92 10.62
N SER A 480 16.84 -11.85 10.08
CA SER A 480 16.33 -11.71 8.71
C SER A 480 15.34 -10.54 8.63
N LEU A 481 15.09 -10.01 7.44
CA LEU A 481 14.21 -8.87 7.23
C LEU A 481 12.78 -9.20 7.69
N LEU A 482 12.22 -10.34 7.29
CA LEU A 482 10.86 -10.71 7.67
C LEU A 482 10.76 -11.00 9.17
N ASP A 483 11.82 -11.54 9.79
CA ASP A 483 11.88 -11.71 11.24
C ASP A 483 11.94 -10.38 11.99
N ALA A 484 12.70 -9.41 11.47
CA ALA A 484 12.76 -8.05 12.01
C ALA A 484 11.39 -7.38 11.94
N VAL A 485 10.69 -7.54 10.81
CA VAL A 485 9.33 -7.04 10.61
C VAL A 485 8.35 -7.71 11.59
N TYR A 486 8.37 -9.04 11.71
CA TYR A 486 7.50 -9.75 12.65
C TYR A 486 7.78 -9.31 14.10
N SER A 487 9.05 -9.23 14.50
CA SER A 487 9.46 -8.80 15.84
C SER A 487 9.01 -7.37 16.14
N TYR A 488 9.06 -6.49 15.14
CA TYR A 488 8.51 -5.15 15.26
C TYR A 488 6.99 -5.19 15.48
N LEU A 489 6.25 -5.90 14.62
CA LEU A 489 4.79 -6.03 14.72
C LEU A 489 4.36 -6.63 16.06
N GLU A 490 5.09 -7.63 16.56
CA GLU A 490 4.83 -8.25 17.86
C GLU A 490 4.94 -7.24 19.01
N GLY A 491 6.01 -6.44 19.02
CA GLY A 491 6.17 -5.36 19.98
C GLY A 491 5.04 -4.31 19.89
N GLN A 492 4.64 -3.94 18.66
CA GLN A 492 3.58 -2.95 18.48
C GLN A 492 2.20 -3.46 18.88
N ILE A 493 1.86 -4.70 18.52
CA ILE A 493 0.58 -5.32 18.87
C ILE A 493 0.46 -5.48 20.39
N ASN A 494 1.54 -5.90 21.07
CA ASN A 494 1.54 -6.00 22.54
C ASN A 494 1.33 -4.63 23.20
N ARG A 495 1.92 -3.58 22.66
CA ARG A 495 1.67 -2.21 23.11
C ARG A 495 0.21 -1.78 22.92
N VAL A 496 -0.42 -2.16 21.80
CA VAL A 496 -1.85 -1.90 21.58
C VAL A 496 -2.71 -2.70 22.55
N LYS A 497 -2.38 -3.96 22.85
CA LYS A 497 -3.07 -4.75 23.90
C LYS A 497 -3.06 -4.04 25.25
N GLN A 498 -1.92 -3.47 25.63
CA GLN A 498 -1.81 -2.70 26.87
C GLN A 498 -2.74 -1.47 26.86
N TRP A 499 -2.78 -0.73 25.75
CA TRP A 499 -3.69 0.42 25.62
C TRP A 499 -5.17 0.04 25.64
N LEU A 500 -5.53 -1.14 25.13
CA LEU A 500 -6.91 -1.66 25.21
C LEU A 500 -7.27 -2.22 26.61
N GLY A 501 -6.30 -2.29 27.52
CA GLY A 501 -6.49 -2.76 28.90
C GLY A 501 -6.48 -4.29 29.05
N CYS A 502 -5.86 -5.02 28.12
CA CYS A 502 -5.86 -6.49 28.09
C CYS A 502 -4.85 -7.18 29.04
N GLU A 503 -3.98 -6.44 29.73
CA GLU A 503 -3.07 -7.02 30.73
C GLU A 503 -3.64 -6.87 32.16
N SER A 504 -3.78 -8.02 32.83
CA SER A 504 -3.74 -8.17 34.28
C SER A 504 -2.29 -8.07 34.76
N ASP A 505 -2.05 -7.52 35.95
CA ASP A 505 -0.74 -7.41 36.59
C ASP A 505 -0.03 -8.78 36.70
N VAL A 506 0.69 -9.22 35.66
CA VAL A 506 1.59 -10.39 35.71
C VAL A 506 2.97 -9.88 36.12
N ASN A 507 3.07 -9.45 37.38
CA ASN A 507 4.30 -9.39 38.17
C ASN A 507 3.96 -9.39 39.67
N GLY A 508 3.01 -10.25 40.06
CA GLY A 508 2.81 -10.68 41.43
C GLY A 508 3.63 -11.94 41.73
N ASN A 509 4.95 -11.91 41.50
CA ASN A 509 5.81 -12.87 42.18
C ASN A 509 5.97 -12.37 43.61
N ASN A 510 5.26 -13.03 44.52
CA ASN A 510 5.56 -13.02 45.94
C ASN A 510 6.96 -13.60 46.16
N ASP A 511 7.98 -12.76 46.08
CA ASP A 511 9.21 -12.98 46.83
C ASP A 511 9.27 -11.89 47.90
N GLY A 512 9.20 -12.33 49.16
CA GLY A 512 9.33 -11.47 50.32
C GLY A 512 10.68 -10.77 50.29
N GLY A 513 10.65 -9.44 50.21
CA GLY A 513 11.82 -8.59 50.22
C GLY A 513 11.39 -7.15 50.48
N ASP A 514 11.43 -6.77 51.74
CA ASP A 514 11.24 -5.42 52.22
C ASP A 514 12.24 -4.47 51.53
N ASN A 515 11.73 -3.48 50.78
CA ASN A 515 12.36 -2.17 50.65
C ASN A 515 11.47 -1.20 49.86
N SER A 516 11.00 -0.19 50.59
CA SER A 516 10.32 0.99 50.09
C SER A 516 11.13 1.73 49.01
N THR A 517 10.70 1.62 47.77
CA THR A 517 10.92 2.69 46.78
C THR A 517 9.59 2.97 46.10
N SER A 518 9.15 4.24 46.17
CA SER A 518 7.89 4.71 45.58
C SER A 518 7.90 4.49 44.07
N ALA A 519 7.31 3.38 43.62
CA ALA A 519 7.04 3.13 42.22
C ALA A 519 6.09 4.23 41.72
N VAL A 520 6.61 5.11 40.86
CA VAL A 520 5.81 6.09 40.12
C VAL A 520 4.76 5.32 39.33
N LYS A 521 3.50 5.31 39.80
CA LYS A 521 2.37 4.73 39.05
C LYS A 521 2.26 5.49 37.73
N THR A 522 2.72 4.88 36.64
CA THR A 522 2.46 5.39 35.30
C THR A 522 0.95 5.39 35.07
N PRO A 523 0.37 6.51 34.58
CA PRO A 523 -1.07 6.60 34.38
C PRO A 523 -1.52 5.56 33.33
N LYS A 524 -2.52 4.74 33.69
CA LYS A 524 -3.06 3.70 32.81
C LYS A 524 -3.69 4.36 31.57
N ILE A 525 -3.16 4.07 30.39
CA ILE A 525 -3.72 4.52 29.12
C ILE A 525 -4.90 3.62 28.77
N ILE A 526 -6.05 4.23 28.47
CA ILE A 526 -7.23 3.52 27.97
C ILE A 526 -7.53 4.02 26.56
N LEU A 527 -7.39 3.14 25.57
CA LEU A 527 -7.74 3.36 24.17
C LEU A 527 -9.08 2.69 23.86
N LYS A 528 -10.00 3.45 23.27
CA LYS A 528 -11.22 2.91 22.64
C LYS A 528 -11.16 3.14 21.14
N ILE A 529 -11.50 2.10 20.36
CA ILE A 529 -11.47 2.14 18.90
C ILE A 529 -12.91 2.02 18.39
N PHE A 530 -13.32 3.01 17.59
CA PHE A 530 -14.62 3.07 16.93
C PHE A 530 -14.41 3.07 15.42
N LEU A 531 -15.17 2.26 14.69
CA LEU A 531 -14.99 2.05 13.26
C LEU A 531 -16.35 2.12 12.56
N TYR A 532 -16.43 2.96 11.54
CA TYR A 532 -17.65 3.24 10.80
C TYR A 532 -17.41 3.15 9.31
N LYS A 533 -18.35 2.52 8.61
CA LYS A 533 -18.49 2.72 7.17
C LYS A 533 -19.10 4.09 6.87
N ALA A 534 -18.38 4.92 6.11
CA ALA A 534 -18.84 6.21 5.60
C ALA A 534 -18.07 6.60 4.32
N ASP A 535 -18.79 6.87 3.24
CA ASP A 535 -18.23 7.47 2.03
C ASP A 535 -18.16 9.01 2.15
N LEU A 536 -17.00 9.51 2.57
CA LEU A 536 -16.74 10.95 2.70
C LEU A 536 -16.40 11.63 1.36
N ILE A 537 -16.42 10.89 0.25
CA ILE A 537 -16.23 11.43 -1.10
C ILE A 537 -17.57 12.01 -1.60
N GLU A 538 -18.67 11.27 -1.43
CA GLU A 538 -20.00 11.59 -1.98
C GLU A 538 -20.90 12.42 -1.06
N ALA A 539 -20.78 12.26 0.27
CA ALA A 539 -21.73 12.87 1.20
C ALA A 539 -21.49 14.37 1.41
N ASP A 540 -22.59 15.12 1.52
CA ASP A 540 -22.59 16.36 2.26
C ASP A 540 -22.21 16.03 3.72
N CYS A 541 -20.96 16.30 4.09
CA CYS A 541 -20.42 15.95 5.40
C CYS A 541 -20.90 16.90 6.51
N ASP A 542 -21.91 17.74 6.23
CA ASP A 542 -22.55 18.60 7.22
C ASP A 542 -23.14 17.81 8.39
N TRP A 543 -23.59 16.57 8.16
CA TRP A 543 -24.02 15.68 9.25
C TRP A 543 -22.86 15.32 10.20
N LEU A 544 -21.65 15.15 9.65
CA LEU A 544 -20.45 14.83 10.42
C LEU A 544 -19.98 16.07 11.17
N SER A 545 -20.01 17.24 10.53
CA SER A 545 -19.42 18.47 11.07
C SER A 545 -20.09 18.98 12.34
N SER A 546 -21.43 19.00 12.40
CA SER A 546 -22.16 19.58 13.55
C SER A 546 -21.98 18.76 14.83
N TYR A 547 -22.11 17.42 14.74
CA TYR A 547 -21.96 16.53 15.88
C TYR A 547 -20.49 16.37 16.29
N VAL A 548 -19.60 16.09 15.33
CA VAL A 548 -18.18 15.88 15.63
C VAL A 548 -17.55 17.11 16.25
N LYS A 549 -17.87 18.32 15.76
CA LYS A 549 -17.31 19.55 16.31
C LYS A 549 -17.83 19.86 17.71
N LYS A 550 -19.12 19.61 17.99
CA LYS A 550 -19.72 19.92 19.29
C LYS A 550 -19.37 18.89 20.36
N GLU A 551 -19.49 17.61 20.03
CA GLU A 551 -19.40 16.51 21.00
C GLU A 551 -18.00 15.89 21.04
N LEU A 552 -17.36 15.70 19.88
CA LEU A 552 -16.12 14.91 19.78
C LEU A 552 -14.85 15.77 19.71
N LYS A 553 -14.91 17.03 19.25
CA LYS A 553 -13.79 18.01 19.25
C LYS A 553 -12.42 17.36 18.91
N PRO A 554 -12.21 16.90 17.67
CA PRO A 554 -11.03 16.13 17.30
C PRO A 554 -9.73 16.85 17.64
N CYS A 555 -8.81 16.18 18.32
CA CYS A 555 -7.45 16.68 18.52
C CYS A 555 -6.57 16.39 17.30
N THR A 556 -6.79 15.25 16.66
CA THR A 556 -6.05 14.80 15.49
C THR A 556 -7.02 14.31 14.41
N VAL A 557 -6.74 14.64 13.15
CA VAL A 557 -7.45 14.08 11.99
C VAL A 557 -6.43 13.63 10.95
N LEU A 558 -6.33 12.32 10.73
CA LEU A 558 -5.54 11.73 9.65
C LEU A 558 -6.41 11.57 8.40
N TRP A 559 -5.88 12.00 7.26
CA TRP A 559 -6.47 11.90 5.94
C TRP A 559 -5.62 10.98 5.08
N SER A 560 -6.23 9.91 4.56
CA SER A 560 -5.57 9.09 3.56
C SER A 560 -5.61 9.72 2.16
N ASN A 561 -4.77 9.20 1.27
CA ASN A 561 -4.78 9.55 -0.15
C ASN A 561 -6.15 9.33 -0.82
N HIS A 562 -6.98 8.43 -0.29
CA HIS A 562 -8.32 8.16 -0.84
C HIS A 562 -9.25 9.38 -0.83
N VAL A 563 -9.01 10.35 0.06
CA VAL A 563 -9.80 11.58 0.10
C VAL A 563 -9.13 12.70 -0.69
N CYS A 564 -7.86 13.00 -0.41
CA CYS A 564 -7.21 14.17 -1.02
C CYS A 564 -6.88 13.99 -2.51
N ASP A 565 -6.60 12.77 -2.98
CA ASP A 565 -6.28 12.53 -4.40
C ASP A 565 -7.52 12.52 -5.28
N TYR A 566 -8.68 12.18 -4.72
CA TYR A 566 -9.93 11.95 -5.46
C TYR A 566 -10.99 13.03 -5.24
N ARG A 567 -10.72 14.04 -4.39
CA ARG A 567 -11.59 15.19 -4.16
C ARG A 567 -10.93 16.51 -4.56
N SER A 568 -11.74 17.48 -5.02
CA SER A 568 -11.24 18.83 -5.28
C SER A 568 -10.63 19.44 -4.01
N LYS A 569 -9.64 20.33 -4.16
CA LYS A 569 -8.99 20.95 -3.00
C LYS A 569 -10.00 21.73 -2.14
N ASP A 570 -10.93 22.44 -2.78
CA ASP A 570 -11.88 23.30 -2.09
C ASP A 570 -12.89 22.46 -1.28
N ASP A 571 -13.35 21.34 -1.85
CA ASP A 571 -14.18 20.36 -1.18
C ASP A 571 -13.45 19.68 -0.01
N PHE A 572 -12.17 19.34 -0.19
CA PHE A 572 -11.34 18.77 0.87
C PHE A 572 -11.20 19.75 2.04
N HIS A 573 -10.77 20.99 1.76
CA HIS A 573 -10.58 22.00 2.79
C HIS A 573 -11.90 22.38 3.47
N ARG A 574 -13.04 22.36 2.77
CA ARG A 574 -14.37 22.54 3.38
C ARG A 574 -14.63 21.50 4.48
N ILE A 575 -14.45 20.21 4.20
CA ILE A 575 -14.64 19.16 5.22
C ILE A 575 -13.59 19.30 6.32
N ALA A 576 -12.32 19.45 5.96
CA ALA A 576 -11.24 19.52 6.93
C ALA A 576 -11.47 20.65 7.94
N ARG A 577 -11.85 21.85 7.49
CA ARG A 577 -12.23 22.99 8.37
C ARG A 577 -13.41 22.66 9.28
N SER A 578 -14.39 21.91 8.76
CA SER A 578 -15.58 21.55 9.51
C SER A 578 -15.26 20.63 10.71
N LEU A 579 -14.18 19.85 10.61
CA LEU A 579 -13.66 18.98 11.68
C LEU A 579 -12.63 19.68 12.58
N SER A 580 -12.27 20.93 12.29
CA SER A 580 -11.26 21.67 13.04
C SER A 580 -11.82 22.42 14.25
N GLY A 581 -11.12 22.29 15.37
CA GLY A 581 -11.20 23.14 16.55
C GLY A 581 -9.86 23.87 16.81
N PRO A 582 -9.75 24.60 17.93
CA PRO A 582 -8.58 25.43 18.23
C PRO A 582 -7.24 24.69 18.35
N GLN A 583 -7.27 23.39 18.66
CA GLN A 583 -6.07 22.54 18.86
C GLN A 583 -6.03 21.35 17.89
N THR A 584 -6.84 21.38 16.82
CA THR A 584 -6.90 20.26 15.88
C THR A 584 -5.68 20.28 14.96
N ARG A 585 -4.99 19.15 14.91
CA ARG A 585 -3.91 18.86 13.96
C ARG A 585 -4.43 17.96 12.85
N HIS A 586 -4.16 18.36 11.62
CA HIS A 586 -4.44 17.56 10.44
C HIS A 586 -3.14 16.92 9.97
N PHE A 587 -3.21 15.64 9.64
CA PHE A 587 -2.15 14.86 9.01
C PHE A 587 -2.69 14.31 7.71
N MET A 588 -1.96 14.41 6.61
CA MET A 588 -2.41 13.92 5.32
C MET A 588 -1.22 13.36 4.55
N TYR A 589 -1.47 12.36 3.71
CA TYR A 589 -0.54 11.97 2.66
C TYR A 589 -1.25 11.93 1.31
N THR A 590 -0.54 12.31 0.26
CA THR A 590 -1.00 12.30 -1.14
C THR A 590 0.01 11.56 -2.00
N MET A 591 -0.47 10.72 -2.91
CA MET A 591 0.38 9.92 -3.82
C MET A 591 0.26 10.38 -5.27
N ASN A 592 -0.78 11.17 -5.60
CA ASN A 592 -1.05 11.61 -6.97
C ASN A 592 -0.78 13.10 -7.21
N TRP A 593 -0.27 13.84 -6.22
CA TRP A 593 0.02 15.27 -6.33
C TRP A 593 0.90 15.66 -7.53
N MET A 594 1.89 14.82 -7.88
CA MET A 594 2.76 15.05 -9.05
C MET A 594 2.01 15.02 -10.38
N ARG A 595 0.80 14.43 -10.43
CA ARG A 595 -0.05 14.47 -11.62
C ARG A 595 -0.61 15.87 -11.86
N ASP A 596 -0.61 16.75 -10.87
CA ASP A 596 -1.15 18.10 -11.01
C ASP A 596 -0.13 19.12 -11.50
N ILE A 597 1.17 18.78 -11.49
CA ILE A 597 2.25 19.73 -11.70
C ILE A 597 3.20 19.33 -12.82
N MET A 598 3.55 20.32 -13.62
CA MET A 598 4.61 20.24 -14.63
C MET A 598 6.00 20.25 -13.99
N GLY A 599 6.87 19.33 -14.41
CA GLY A 599 8.25 19.19 -13.95
C GLY A 599 8.42 18.31 -12.71
N ALA A 600 7.34 17.66 -12.25
CA ALA A 600 7.37 16.75 -11.11
C ALA A 600 7.76 15.30 -11.49
N MET A 601 7.88 14.99 -12.79
CA MET A 601 8.33 13.69 -13.28
C MET A 601 9.39 13.85 -14.35
N ILE A 602 10.31 12.88 -14.44
CA ILE A 602 11.38 12.88 -15.44
C ILE A 602 10.84 12.86 -16.89
N LEU A 603 9.62 12.35 -17.08
CA LEU A 603 8.89 12.37 -18.34
C LEU A 603 8.59 13.79 -18.86
N ASP A 604 8.59 14.80 -17.98
CA ASP A 604 8.35 16.19 -18.36
C ASP A 604 9.59 16.84 -19.01
N VAL A 605 10.76 16.21 -18.86
CA VAL A 605 12.04 16.72 -19.33
C VAL A 605 12.28 16.26 -20.76
N LYS A 606 12.42 17.23 -21.68
CA LYS A 606 12.57 16.95 -23.11
C LYS A 606 13.99 16.51 -23.47
N ASP A 607 14.99 17.21 -22.94
CA ASP A 607 16.40 16.91 -23.21
C ASP A 607 16.80 15.56 -22.57
N GLY A 608 17.43 14.68 -23.36
CA GLY A 608 17.94 13.40 -22.88
C GLY A 608 19.08 13.56 -21.89
N ASN A 609 20.00 14.51 -22.15
CA ASN A 609 21.15 14.75 -21.29
C ASN A 609 20.72 15.28 -19.91
N GLU A 610 19.71 16.15 -19.87
CA GLU A 610 19.13 16.64 -18.62
C GLU A 610 18.46 15.50 -17.83
N ARG A 611 17.78 14.57 -18.51
CA ARG A 611 17.21 13.37 -17.87
C ARG A 611 18.29 12.51 -17.21
N VAL A 612 19.42 12.29 -17.87
CA VAL A 612 20.52 11.52 -17.28
C VAL A 612 21.13 12.23 -16.09
N LYS A 613 21.37 13.54 -16.19
CA LYS A 613 21.86 14.32 -15.05
C LYS A 613 20.91 14.26 -13.83
N ILE A 614 19.60 14.30 -14.07
CA ILE A 614 18.59 14.13 -13.01
C ILE A 614 18.70 12.75 -12.35
N LEU A 615 18.89 11.69 -13.15
CA LEU A 615 19.04 10.33 -12.64
C LEU A 615 20.32 10.15 -11.81
N GLU A 616 21.45 10.68 -12.28
CA GLU A 616 22.72 10.65 -11.56
C GLU A 616 22.61 11.37 -10.22
N ASN A 617 22.06 12.59 -10.21
CA ASN A 617 21.83 13.35 -8.99
C ASN A 617 20.87 12.64 -8.03
N ALA A 618 19.80 12.04 -8.56
CA ALA A 618 18.86 11.28 -7.74
C ALA A 618 19.51 10.05 -7.10
N LYS A 619 20.38 9.34 -7.84
CA LYS A 619 21.15 8.21 -7.32
C LYS A 619 22.10 8.62 -6.22
N GLU A 620 22.84 9.73 -6.38
CA GLU A 620 23.73 10.23 -5.33
C GLU A 620 22.96 10.69 -4.09
N LEU A 621 21.78 11.31 -4.26
CA LEU A 621 20.88 11.63 -3.15
C LEU A 621 20.47 10.36 -2.40
N ILE A 622 19.92 9.36 -3.11
CA ILE A 622 19.48 8.09 -2.51
C ILE A 622 20.62 7.38 -1.79
N LYS A 623 21.80 7.34 -2.40
CA LYS A 623 23.01 6.73 -1.84
C LYS A 623 23.48 7.42 -0.57
N SER A 624 23.32 8.74 -0.44
CA SER A 624 23.70 9.47 0.78
C SER A 624 22.73 9.22 1.94
N ILE A 625 21.44 9.05 1.65
CA ILE A 625 20.38 8.86 2.65
C ILE A 625 20.23 7.40 3.09
N GLY A 626 20.47 6.44 2.19
CA GLY A 626 20.31 5.01 2.43
C GLY A 626 20.93 4.53 3.75
N PRO A 627 22.23 4.76 4.00
CA PRO A 627 22.89 4.35 5.25
C PRO A 627 22.32 4.99 6.52
N ILE A 628 21.62 6.12 6.40
CA ILE A 628 21.02 6.80 7.55
C ILE A 628 19.67 6.18 7.93
N ILE A 629 18.91 5.69 6.94
CA ILE A 629 17.66 4.95 7.12
C ILE A 629 17.94 3.50 7.54
N ASP A 630 18.83 2.84 6.81
CA ASP A 630 19.16 1.43 6.92
C ASP A 630 20.59 1.24 7.41
N LYS A 631 20.77 1.45 8.72
CA LYS A 631 22.08 1.45 9.36
C LYS A 631 22.76 0.09 9.32
N SER A 632 21.99 -0.99 9.32
CA SER A 632 22.52 -2.35 9.29
C SER A 632 22.77 -2.84 7.87
N GLY A 633 22.09 -2.29 6.88
CA GLY A 633 22.35 -2.56 5.47
C GLY A 633 21.56 -3.75 4.93
N TYR A 634 20.27 -3.85 5.28
CA TYR A 634 19.37 -4.83 4.67
C TYR A 634 19.27 -4.64 3.15
N PHE A 635 19.26 -3.39 2.69
CA PHE A 635 19.17 -3.00 1.30
C PHE A 635 20.45 -2.34 0.79
N ILE A 636 20.71 -2.55 -0.50
CA ILE A 636 21.79 -1.93 -1.26
C ILE A 636 21.27 -0.60 -1.83
N TYR A 637 22.00 0.50 -1.60
CA TYR A 637 21.64 1.84 -2.10
C TYR A 637 22.64 2.39 -3.13
N GLN A 638 23.80 1.74 -3.30
CA GLN A 638 24.88 2.19 -4.17
C GLN A 638 24.67 1.80 -5.63
N ASN A 639 24.23 0.57 -5.90
CA ASN A 639 24.04 0.03 -7.26
C ASN A 639 22.87 -0.94 -7.33
N ARG A 640 22.03 -0.74 -8.36
CA ARG A 640 20.63 -1.21 -8.55
C ARG A 640 19.64 -0.44 -7.69
N MET A 641 18.70 0.19 -8.38
CA MET A 641 17.52 0.86 -7.83
C MET A 641 16.39 0.78 -8.86
N ASP A 642 15.19 1.13 -8.42
CA ASP A 642 13.90 0.97 -9.11
C ASP A 642 13.84 1.63 -10.51
N HIS A 643 12.69 1.51 -11.17
CA HIS A 643 12.42 2.12 -12.47
C HIS A 643 12.92 3.59 -12.53
N PRO A 644 13.61 4.03 -13.61
CA PRO A 644 14.20 5.37 -13.72
C PRO A 644 13.22 6.52 -13.42
N TYR A 645 11.94 6.32 -13.72
CA TYR A 645 10.87 7.28 -13.39
C TYR A 645 10.68 7.48 -11.89
N ASN A 646 10.78 6.43 -11.08
CA ASN A 646 10.65 6.52 -9.62
C ASN A 646 11.92 7.13 -9.02
N VAL A 647 13.10 6.74 -9.54
CA VAL A 647 14.39 7.29 -9.11
C VAL A 647 14.50 8.78 -9.43
N GLY A 648 14.36 9.18 -10.70
CA GLY A 648 14.42 10.59 -11.09
C GLY A 648 13.26 11.41 -10.53
N GLY A 649 12.06 10.80 -10.42
CA GLY A 649 10.90 11.41 -9.77
C GLY A 649 11.17 11.77 -8.31
N TYR A 650 12.02 11.02 -7.61
CA TYR A 650 12.36 11.29 -6.21
C TYR A 650 13.03 12.65 -6.04
N LEU A 651 14.06 12.94 -6.86
CA LEU A 651 14.72 14.24 -6.86
C LEU A 651 13.73 15.36 -7.24
N LEU A 652 12.98 15.16 -8.34
CA LEU A 652 12.03 16.16 -8.82
C LEU A 652 10.89 16.43 -7.84
N ALA A 653 10.49 15.44 -7.04
CA ALA A 653 9.51 15.61 -5.98
C ALA A 653 10.00 16.63 -4.94
N HIS A 654 11.26 16.54 -4.50
CA HIS A 654 11.86 17.52 -3.58
C HIS A 654 11.93 18.93 -4.19
N GLU A 655 12.18 19.04 -5.49
CA GLU A 655 12.27 20.32 -6.20
C GLU A 655 10.92 20.97 -6.53
N THR A 656 9.83 20.18 -6.55
CA THR A 656 8.52 20.65 -7.02
C THR A 656 7.41 20.66 -5.97
N LYS A 657 7.58 19.98 -4.83
CA LYS A 657 6.55 19.90 -3.78
C LYS A 657 6.03 21.27 -3.33
N ASP A 658 6.92 22.26 -3.19
CA ASP A 658 6.57 23.58 -2.67
C ASP A 658 5.54 24.31 -3.56
N TYR A 659 5.60 24.10 -4.88
CA TYR A 659 4.59 24.63 -5.82
C TYR A 659 3.22 23.99 -5.59
N TRP A 660 3.18 22.68 -5.33
CA TRP A 660 1.92 21.98 -5.05
C TRP A 660 1.33 22.38 -3.71
N VAL A 661 2.16 22.44 -2.67
CA VAL A 661 1.73 22.86 -1.33
C VAL A 661 1.16 24.27 -1.37
N THR A 662 1.81 25.19 -2.08
CA THR A 662 1.32 26.56 -2.28
C THR A 662 -0.05 26.58 -2.97
N TYR A 663 -0.23 25.79 -4.03
CA TYR A 663 -1.50 25.68 -4.72
C TYR A 663 -2.59 25.04 -3.86
N PHE A 664 -2.27 23.97 -3.15
CA PHE A 664 -3.23 23.23 -2.34
C PHE A 664 -3.83 24.12 -1.26
N PHE A 665 -3.00 24.89 -0.55
CA PHE A 665 -3.42 25.84 0.49
C PHE A 665 -3.75 27.25 -0.05
N GLU A 666 -3.88 27.43 -1.36
CA GLU A 666 -4.28 28.72 -1.93
C GLU A 666 -5.67 29.12 -1.40
N ASN A 667 -5.76 30.34 -0.86
CA ASN A 667 -6.92 30.90 -0.15
C ASN A 667 -7.16 30.36 1.27
N GLU A 668 -6.31 29.47 1.77
CA GLU A 668 -6.42 28.95 3.13
C GLU A 668 -5.67 29.83 4.13
N LYS A 669 -6.29 30.05 5.29
CA LYS A 669 -5.70 30.85 6.38
C LYS A 669 -4.78 29.99 7.26
N THR A 670 -3.78 29.35 6.69
CA THR A 670 -2.80 28.49 7.40
C THR A 670 -1.41 29.13 7.36
N ASN A 671 -0.81 29.39 8.53
CA ASN A 671 0.52 30.02 8.59
C ASN A 671 1.67 29.02 8.88
N ASN A 672 1.36 27.77 9.24
CA ASN A 672 2.35 26.77 9.67
C ASN A 672 2.02 25.40 9.06
N VAL A 673 2.33 25.21 7.78
CA VAL A 673 2.26 23.91 7.11
C VAL A 673 3.64 23.27 7.18
N LEU A 674 3.71 22.03 7.66
CA LEU A 674 4.90 21.19 7.59
C LEU A 674 4.68 20.16 6.50
N ASP A 675 5.71 19.95 5.68
CA ASP A 675 5.63 19.05 4.54
C ASP A 675 6.95 18.31 4.28
N PHE A 676 6.86 17.07 3.79
CA PHE A 676 8.04 16.27 3.43
C PHE A 676 7.66 15.10 2.51
N ILE A 677 8.62 14.67 1.71
CA ILE A 677 8.51 13.47 0.89
C ILE A 677 8.87 12.23 1.73
N SER A 678 8.15 11.13 1.55
CA SER A 678 8.48 9.84 2.15
C SER A 678 9.96 9.49 1.89
N PRO A 679 10.70 8.99 2.88
CA PRO A 679 12.06 8.49 2.64
C PRO A 679 12.07 7.40 1.57
N PHE A 680 13.13 7.35 0.77
CA PHE A 680 13.32 6.27 -0.21
C PHE A 680 13.54 4.93 0.51
N ILE A 681 12.62 3.99 0.31
CA ILE A 681 12.67 2.63 0.90
C ILE A 681 12.27 1.64 -0.19
N CYS A 682 13.08 0.60 -0.40
CA CYS A 682 12.89 -0.36 -1.48
C CYS A 682 11.59 -1.18 -1.41
N THR A 683 10.96 -1.27 -0.23
CA THR A 683 9.66 -1.95 -0.03
C THR A 683 8.46 -1.01 -0.02
N ALA A 684 8.67 0.31 -0.08
CA ALA A 684 7.57 1.27 -0.12
C ALA A 684 6.79 1.13 -1.43
N GLN A 685 5.51 1.50 -1.41
CA GLN A 685 4.73 1.53 -2.65
C GLN A 685 5.18 2.68 -3.56
N SER A 686 5.49 3.83 -2.96
CA SER A 686 5.97 5.01 -3.67
C SER A 686 6.85 5.83 -2.75
N SER A 687 8.11 6.04 -3.14
CA SER A 687 8.98 7.02 -2.47
C SER A 687 8.60 8.47 -2.81
N LEU A 688 7.52 8.68 -3.57
CA LEU A 688 7.07 10.00 -4.05
C LEU A 688 5.86 10.53 -3.27
N THR A 689 5.45 9.82 -2.22
CA THR A 689 4.35 10.22 -1.35
C THR A 689 4.71 11.51 -0.61
N LEU A 690 3.86 12.53 -0.71
CA LEU A 690 4.00 13.80 0.01
C LEU A 690 3.12 13.79 1.26
N HIS A 691 3.73 14.06 2.40
CA HIS A 691 3.07 14.18 3.70
C HIS A 691 2.89 15.65 4.08
N LEU A 692 1.75 15.96 4.68
CA LEU A 692 1.37 17.31 5.10
C LEU A 692 0.80 17.31 6.51
N ILE A 693 1.22 18.29 7.30
CA ILE A 693 0.75 18.52 8.66
C ILE A 693 0.44 19.99 8.84
N TRP A 694 -0.78 20.29 9.30
CA TRP A 694 -1.18 21.68 9.49
C TRP A 694 -2.26 21.83 10.56
N SER A 695 -2.53 23.07 10.92
CA SER A 695 -3.74 23.47 11.64
C SER A 695 -4.34 24.71 10.97
N TYR A 696 -5.67 24.80 10.98
CA TYR A 696 -6.37 26.01 10.55
C TYR A 696 -6.35 27.13 11.60
N ASN A 697 -5.91 26.84 12.84
CA ASN A 697 -5.67 27.87 13.84
C ASN A 697 -4.25 28.44 13.70
N LYS A 698 -4.14 29.69 13.26
CA LYS A 698 -2.85 30.40 13.09
C LYS A 698 -2.02 30.52 14.38
N ASN A 699 -2.69 30.53 15.53
CA ASN A 699 -2.03 30.66 16.84
C ASN A 699 -1.55 29.31 17.39
N PHE A 700 -1.84 28.21 16.68
CA PHE A 700 -1.42 26.88 17.07
C PHE A 700 -0.36 26.38 16.09
N GLN A 701 0.87 26.29 16.57
CA GLN A 701 2.00 25.72 15.83
C GLN A 701 1.84 24.19 15.84
N PRO A 702 1.59 23.52 14.70
CA PRO A 702 1.73 22.08 14.63
C PRO A 702 3.21 21.78 14.82
N THR A 703 3.57 21.15 15.94
CA THR A 703 4.96 20.78 16.19
C THR A 703 5.30 19.48 15.45
N THR A 704 6.55 19.37 14.98
CA THR A 704 7.15 18.09 14.58
C THR A 704 7.39 17.18 15.77
N THR A 705 7.20 17.68 17.01
CA THR A 705 7.31 16.93 18.26
C THR A 705 6.28 15.80 18.25
N GLY A 706 6.70 14.67 17.72
CA GLY A 706 5.88 13.48 17.56
C GLY A 706 5.79 12.88 16.16
N LEU A 707 6.54 13.40 15.21
CA LEU A 707 7.01 12.58 14.10
C LEU A 707 8.49 12.33 14.33
N TYR A 708 8.92 11.08 14.22
CA TYR A 708 10.30 10.84 13.83
C TYR A 708 10.37 11.28 12.36
N LEU A 709 10.56 12.58 12.14
CA LEU A 709 11.25 13.06 10.97
C LEU A 709 12.70 12.83 11.30
N PRO A 710 13.30 11.72 10.86
CA PRO A 710 14.74 11.67 10.91
C PRO A 710 15.27 12.94 10.24
N ASN A 711 16.31 13.53 10.82
CA ASN A 711 16.96 14.75 10.36
C ASN A 711 17.60 14.64 8.95
N PHE A 712 17.10 13.78 8.07
CA PHE A 712 17.69 13.41 6.78
C PHE A 712 17.65 14.53 5.74
N TYR A 713 16.90 15.62 5.96
CA TYR A 713 16.77 16.70 4.98
C TYR A 713 16.75 18.06 5.69
N LYS A 714 17.90 18.54 6.17
CA LYS A 714 18.05 19.99 6.27
C LYS A 714 18.26 20.52 4.85
N LYS A 715 17.65 21.67 4.55
CA LYS A 715 17.84 22.39 3.27
C LYS A 715 19.30 22.81 3.03
N SER A 716 20.16 22.70 4.04
CA SER A 716 21.61 22.90 3.95
C SER A 716 22.37 21.68 3.44
N ASP A 717 21.72 20.51 3.43
CA ASP A 717 22.33 19.21 3.12
C ASP A 717 21.83 18.66 1.76
N LEU A 718 20.91 19.39 1.11
CA LEU A 718 20.47 19.28 -0.29
C LEU A 718 21.11 20.40 -1.10
#